data_AF-A0AAR2L857-F1
#
_entry.id   AF-A0AAR2L857-F1
#
_cell.length_a   1.000
_cell.length_b   1.000
_cell.length_c   1.000
_cell.angle_alpha   90.00
_cell.angle_beta   90.00
_cell.angle_gamma   90.00
#
_symmetry.space_group_name_H-M   'P 1'
#
loop_
_entity.id
_entity.type
_entity.pdbx_description
1 polymer ?
#
loop_
_entity_poly.entity_id
_entity_poly.type
_entity_poly.pdbx_seq_one_letter_code
_entity_poly.pdbx_strand_id
1 'polypeptide(L)'
;MAEAHQAVAFQFTITPEGIDLQLSHEALRQVYLSGLRSWKKRIVRLKNNVITGVYPASPSSWLFVVIAILATMYTRSDPSMGLIAKIQEHLPYLRAPYLLTVVSAVVFSTMLWLSLIFTMKLCLKQLLSYHGWMFEQRGNVSNTTKVWMMLVRIFSGRQPLLYSYQGSLPNLPVPAVKDTIRRYLESIRPLKSDSEFERVNTLAKEFEVSLGNRLQWYLKLKSMWASNYVSDWWEEYIYLRGRGPIMVNSNYYGMDFMYAIPTPIQAARAGNILHAVLMYRRKLNKEEIKPSRIPGTFIPLCSAQCERIFNTTRIPGEETDTVVHWKDSEYVAVYHRGRYFRLWLYQAGRMLSPREIEYQIQRILDDPSTPAPGEEKLGAFTAGDRLPWAQARKEFFGSGVNKRSLDCIEKAAFFVTLEHEELDKKGDDPDITLDRYAKSLLHGKCYDRWFDKSFSVVIYKNGKNGLNAEHSWADAPVVSRMWEYVLATDCFHLGYNEEGHCKGDVNPSLPRPQRLTWDIPSQCQERLAQSLSVAQVLADDVDFHVFAFRDFGKGSIKKVKMSPDGFIQLALQLAFYRDRGMFCLTYEASMTRLFREGRTETVRSCTSESCEFLRAFENGEDVEVCRRFCRSASEKHQQLYRLAMTGAGIDRHLFCLYIVSKYLGIESPFLKEVFSEPWRLSTSQTPVQHLEMFDFVNYPEYLICGGGFGPVADDGYGVSYSLIGEDIITFHVSSKHSCPQTDSHKFGKQIRKALGDLLQLMTNNQKEASRSEQNHSPKPQSKKEL
;
A
#
# COMPACT_ATOMS: atom_id res chain seq x y z
N MET A 1 -13.75 -0.21 -34.89
CA MET A 1 -14.20 1.15 -35.26
C MET A 1 -13.99 2.19 -34.15
N ALA A 2 -12.81 2.24 -33.52
CA ALA A 2 -12.40 3.35 -32.65
C ALA A 2 -11.67 4.46 -33.44
N GLU A 3 -11.30 4.19 -34.69
CA GLU A 3 -10.72 5.14 -35.66
C GLU A 3 -11.77 6.13 -36.22
N ALA A 4 -13.05 5.76 -36.24
CA ALA A 4 -14.10 6.55 -36.88
C ALA A 4 -14.43 7.88 -36.16
N HIS A 5 -14.10 8.03 -34.86
CA HIS A 5 -14.31 9.29 -34.15
C HIS A 5 -13.09 10.22 -34.18
N GLN A 6 -11.88 9.71 -34.43
CA GLN A 6 -10.77 10.57 -34.83
C GLN A 6 -10.97 11.12 -36.25
N ALA A 7 -11.76 10.41 -37.08
CA ALA A 7 -12.16 10.85 -38.42
C ALA A 7 -13.21 12.00 -38.45
N VAL A 8 -13.78 12.43 -37.32
CA VAL A 8 -14.63 13.64 -37.33
C VAL A 8 -13.78 14.93 -37.44
N ALA A 9 -12.49 14.85 -37.09
CA ALA A 9 -11.53 15.94 -37.28
C ALA A 9 -10.86 15.94 -38.68
N PHE A 10 -11.03 14.85 -39.42
CA PHE A 10 -10.53 14.63 -40.77
C PHE A 10 -11.71 14.14 -41.62
N GLN A 11 -12.59 15.05 -42.05
CA GLN A 11 -13.62 14.66 -43.02
C GLN A 11 -12.90 14.25 -44.30
N PHE A 12 -13.00 12.96 -44.62
CA PHE A 12 -12.50 12.37 -45.84
C PHE A 12 -13.72 12.01 -46.69
N THR A 13 -14.00 12.86 -47.67
CA THR A 13 -15.06 12.64 -48.65
C THR A 13 -14.38 12.29 -49.98
N ILE A 14 -14.55 11.05 -50.44
CA ILE A 14 -14.18 10.67 -51.80
C ILE A 14 -15.29 11.20 -52.70
N THR A 15 -15.02 12.24 -53.48
CA THR A 15 -15.90 12.66 -54.57
C THR A 15 -15.38 12.07 -55.90
N PRO A 16 -16.21 12.03 -56.97
CA PRO A 16 -15.77 11.58 -58.29
C PRO A 16 -14.59 12.38 -58.87
N GLU A 17 -14.28 13.55 -58.30
CA GLU A 17 -13.24 14.50 -58.74
C GLU A 17 -11.95 14.43 -57.89
N GLY A 18 -11.92 13.66 -56.79
CA GLY A 18 -10.73 13.50 -55.95
C GLY A 18 -11.03 13.35 -54.46
N ILE A 19 -9.96 13.44 -53.65
CA ILE A 19 -10.03 13.39 -52.18
C ILE A 19 -10.20 14.82 -51.66
N ASP A 20 -11.35 15.12 -51.02
CA ASP A 20 -11.56 16.37 -50.29
C ASP A 20 -11.21 16.18 -48.80
N LEU A 21 -10.30 17.02 -48.29
CA LEU A 21 -9.67 16.89 -46.98
C LEU A 21 -9.88 18.19 -46.18
N GLN A 22 -10.98 18.26 -45.40
CA GLN A 22 -11.21 19.37 -44.48
C GLN A 22 -10.47 19.12 -43.16
N LEU A 23 -9.26 19.68 -43.06
CA LEU A 23 -8.42 19.63 -41.85
C LEU A 23 -8.83 20.72 -40.85
N SER A 24 -9.46 20.34 -39.75
CA SER A 24 -9.72 21.28 -38.66
C SER A 24 -8.41 21.78 -38.03
N HIS A 25 -8.11 23.07 -38.17
CA HIS A 25 -6.96 23.72 -37.55
C HIS A 25 -6.92 23.52 -36.04
N GLU A 26 -8.08 23.49 -35.39
CA GLU A 26 -8.18 23.26 -33.95
C GLU A 26 -7.78 21.84 -33.59
N ALA A 27 -8.21 20.84 -34.37
CA ALA A 27 -7.80 19.45 -34.17
C ALA A 27 -6.29 19.24 -34.38
N LEU A 28 -5.71 19.85 -35.43
CA LEU A 28 -4.25 19.81 -35.65
C LEU A 28 -3.48 20.47 -34.49
N ARG A 29 -3.97 21.59 -33.97
CA ARG A 29 -3.42 22.23 -32.77
C ARG A 29 -3.48 21.31 -31.55
N GLN A 30 -4.57 20.58 -31.35
CA GLN A 30 -4.70 19.60 -30.25
C GLN A 30 -3.71 18.44 -30.41
N VAL A 31 -3.57 17.90 -31.62
CA VAL A 31 -2.59 16.84 -31.92
C VAL A 31 -1.17 17.33 -31.66
N TYR A 32 -0.82 18.54 -32.11
CA TYR A 32 0.48 19.15 -31.85
C TYR A 32 0.75 19.34 -30.35
N LEU A 33 -0.20 19.91 -29.60
CA LEU A 33 -0.05 20.11 -28.14
C LEU A 33 0.08 18.78 -27.39
N SER A 34 -0.68 17.76 -27.80
CA SER A 34 -0.57 16.40 -27.26
C SER A 34 0.80 15.79 -27.56
N GLY A 35 1.27 15.91 -28.80
CA GLY A 35 2.60 15.48 -29.23
C GLY A 35 3.71 16.15 -28.42
N LEU A 36 3.67 17.47 -28.27
CA LEU A 36 4.63 18.26 -27.50
C LEU A 36 4.63 17.86 -26.02
N ARG A 37 3.47 17.58 -25.44
CA ARG A 37 3.36 17.07 -24.06
C ARG A 37 3.95 15.67 -23.93
N SER A 38 3.67 14.77 -24.87
CA SER A 38 4.25 13.42 -24.91
C SER A 38 5.78 13.48 -24.95
N TRP A 39 6.33 14.34 -25.82
CA TRP A 39 7.77 14.61 -25.88
C TRP A 39 8.32 15.17 -24.57
N LYS A 40 7.69 16.21 -23.98
CA LYS A 40 8.09 16.74 -22.66
C LYS A 40 8.10 15.64 -21.59
N LYS A 41 7.10 14.77 -21.58
CA LYS A 41 6.99 13.65 -20.62
C LYS A 41 8.10 12.62 -20.82
N ARG A 42 8.42 12.28 -22.08
CA ARG A 42 9.55 11.40 -22.43
C ARG A 42 10.89 12.00 -22.01
N ILE A 43 11.11 13.30 -22.25
CA ILE A 43 12.32 14.01 -21.82
C ILE A 43 12.43 14.03 -20.29
N VAL A 44 11.34 14.31 -19.58
CA VAL A 44 11.33 14.27 -18.10
C VAL A 44 11.63 12.87 -17.58
N ARG A 45 11.03 11.82 -18.16
CA ARG A 45 11.34 10.42 -17.79
C ARG A 45 12.81 10.08 -18.07
N LEU A 46 13.34 10.47 -19.23
CA LEU A 46 14.75 10.25 -19.57
C LEU A 46 15.67 10.97 -18.57
N LYS A 47 15.39 12.25 -18.29
CA LYS A 47 16.11 13.04 -17.30
C LYS A 47 16.07 12.38 -15.92
N ASN A 48 14.89 11.95 -15.47
CA ASN A 48 14.71 11.30 -14.19
C ASN A 48 15.47 9.96 -14.13
N ASN A 49 15.38 9.13 -15.16
CA ASN A 49 16.13 7.88 -15.28
C ASN A 49 17.64 8.11 -15.20
N VAL A 50 18.16 9.20 -15.79
CA VAL A 50 19.57 9.59 -15.63
C VAL A 50 19.85 10.01 -14.19
N ILE A 51 19.03 10.89 -13.60
CA ILE A 51 19.23 11.40 -12.22
C ILE A 51 19.16 10.27 -11.19
N THR A 52 18.16 9.40 -11.24
CA THR A 52 18.02 8.24 -10.35
C THR A 52 19.06 7.18 -10.67
N GLY A 53 19.40 7.01 -11.95
CA GLY A 53 20.43 6.10 -12.42
C GLY A 53 21.83 6.44 -11.91
N VAL A 54 22.14 7.72 -11.66
CA VAL A 54 23.47 8.15 -11.19
C VAL A 54 23.51 8.48 -9.69
N TYR A 55 22.35 8.44 -9.02
CA TYR A 55 22.24 8.63 -7.57
C TYR A 55 23.10 7.61 -6.81
N PRO A 56 23.83 7.97 -5.73
CA PRO A 56 23.79 9.23 -4.95
C PRO A 56 24.61 10.39 -5.51
N ALA A 57 25.27 10.23 -6.66
CA ALA A 57 25.94 11.34 -7.34
C ALA A 57 24.93 12.19 -8.14
N SER A 58 25.42 13.23 -8.81
CA SER A 58 24.62 14.12 -9.66
C SER A 58 25.30 14.35 -11.01
N PRO A 59 24.56 14.71 -12.06
CA PRO A 59 25.17 15.09 -13.34
C PRO A 59 26.19 16.24 -13.22
N SER A 60 26.04 17.11 -12.22
CA SER A 60 27.02 18.17 -11.95
C SER A 60 28.35 17.63 -11.40
N SER A 61 28.36 16.50 -10.70
CA SER A 61 29.62 15.89 -10.22
C SER A 61 30.41 15.27 -11.37
N TRP A 62 29.75 14.81 -12.44
CA TRP A 62 30.45 14.41 -13.68
C TRP A 62 31.23 15.56 -14.28
N LEU A 63 30.60 16.73 -14.41
CA LEU A 63 31.25 17.93 -14.94
C LEU A 63 32.47 18.31 -14.08
N PHE A 64 32.35 18.22 -12.76
CA PHE A 64 33.47 18.47 -11.86
C PHE A 64 34.64 17.51 -12.09
N VAL A 65 34.38 16.19 -12.25
CA VAL A 65 35.43 15.20 -12.56
C VAL A 65 36.09 15.51 -13.90
N VAL A 66 35.31 15.81 -14.94
CA VAL A 66 35.85 16.18 -16.27
C VAL A 66 36.73 17.42 -16.19
N ILE A 67 36.27 18.49 -15.53
CA ILE A 67 37.03 19.73 -15.37
C ILE A 67 38.31 19.46 -14.57
N ALA A 68 38.25 18.68 -13.50
CA ALA A 68 39.42 18.35 -12.69
C ALA A 68 40.47 17.59 -13.49
N ILE A 69 40.08 16.57 -14.26
CA ILE A 69 41.00 15.80 -15.12
C ILE A 69 41.60 16.70 -16.20
N LEU A 70 40.78 17.50 -16.91
CA LEU A 70 41.27 18.43 -17.93
C LEU A 70 42.23 19.48 -17.33
N ALA A 71 41.96 19.99 -16.13
CA ALA A 71 42.84 20.92 -15.43
C ALA A 71 44.18 20.27 -15.07
N THR A 72 44.18 19.02 -14.57
CA THR A 72 45.43 18.30 -14.27
C THR A 72 46.26 18.02 -15.52
N MET A 73 45.61 17.71 -16.64
CA MET A 73 46.29 17.54 -17.93
C MET A 73 46.88 18.86 -18.43
N TYR A 74 46.19 19.98 -18.23
CA TYR A 74 46.72 21.32 -18.55
C TYR A 74 47.98 21.62 -17.73
N THR A 75 48.02 21.20 -16.47
CA THR A 75 49.22 21.32 -15.60
C THR A 75 50.27 20.21 -15.85
N ARG A 76 50.17 19.47 -16.96
CA ARG A 76 51.09 18.37 -17.36
C ARG A 76 51.23 17.23 -16.35
N SER A 77 50.22 17.02 -15.50
CA SER A 77 50.15 15.87 -14.60
C SER A 77 49.09 14.91 -15.13
N ASP A 78 49.45 13.66 -15.40
CA ASP A 78 48.49 12.64 -15.84
C ASP A 78 47.99 11.80 -14.66
N PRO A 79 46.81 12.10 -14.08
CA PRO A 79 46.24 11.31 -12.99
C PRO A 79 45.74 9.93 -13.46
N SER A 80 45.66 9.69 -14.78
CA SER A 80 45.18 8.42 -15.35
C SER A 80 46.28 7.36 -15.44
N MET A 81 47.53 7.69 -15.10
CA MET A 81 48.69 6.79 -15.21
C MET A 81 48.82 6.16 -16.62
N GLY A 82 48.60 6.94 -17.68
CA GLY A 82 48.72 6.48 -19.07
C GLY A 82 47.45 5.85 -19.67
N LEU A 83 46.36 5.71 -18.92
CA LEU A 83 45.09 5.17 -19.44
C LEU A 83 44.48 6.06 -20.53
N ILE A 84 44.60 7.38 -20.41
CA ILE A 84 44.10 8.32 -21.43
C ILE A 84 44.83 8.12 -22.77
N ALA A 85 46.16 7.92 -22.74
CA ALA A 85 46.94 7.63 -23.94
C ALA A 85 46.52 6.30 -24.59
N LYS A 86 46.23 5.28 -23.78
CA LYS A 86 45.76 3.97 -24.27
C LYS A 86 44.36 4.04 -24.89
N ILE A 87 43.47 4.87 -24.35
CA ILE A 87 42.15 5.15 -24.94
C ILE A 87 42.32 5.86 -26.30
N GLN A 88 43.26 6.80 -26.37
CA GLN A 88 43.58 7.54 -27.57
C GLN A 88 44.05 6.62 -28.73
N GLU A 89 44.78 5.54 -28.45
CA GLU A 89 45.20 4.55 -29.45
C GLU A 89 44.04 3.78 -30.10
N HIS A 90 42.90 3.66 -29.42
CA HIS A 90 41.74 2.87 -29.86
C HIS A 90 40.60 3.72 -30.44
N LEU A 91 40.73 5.05 -30.41
CA LEU A 91 39.75 5.97 -31.00
C LEU A 91 40.05 6.20 -32.49
N PRO A 92 39.03 6.31 -33.36
CA PRO A 92 39.23 6.56 -34.78
C PRO A 92 39.99 7.87 -35.00
N TYR A 93 40.89 7.90 -36.00
CA TYR A 93 41.79 9.02 -36.26
C TYR A 93 41.00 10.33 -36.51
N LEU A 94 40.91 11.17 -35.47
CA LEU A 94 40.43 12.53 -35.57
C LEU A 94 41.60 13.39 -36.06
N ARG A 95 41.40 14.18 -37.12
CA ARG A 95 42.44 15.02 -37.77
C ARG A 95 43.11 16.06 -36.85
N ALA A 96 42.61 16.26 -35.63
CA ALA A 96 43.12 17.24 -34.66
C ALA A 96 43.61 16.54 -33.37
N PRO A 97 44.93 16.54 -33.08
CA PRO A 97 45.49 15.83 -31.92
C PRO A 97 44.98 16.37 -30.58
N TYR A 98 44.76 17.69 -30.48
CA TYR A 98 44.17 18.31 -29.29
C TYR A 98 42.76 17.79 -29.01
N LEU A 99 41.92 17.67 -30.04
CA LEU A 99 40.56 17.16 -29.91
C LEU A 99 40.55 15.70 -29.45
N LEU A 100 41.47 14.90 -29.96
CA LEU A 100 41.62 13.49 -29.59
C LEU A 100 42.00 13.32 -28.11
N THR A 101 42.91 14.15 -27.60
CA THR A 101 43.28 14.18 -26.17
C THR A 101 42.11 14.60 -25.29
N VAL A 102 41.35 15.64 -25.67
CA VAL A 102 40.16 16.08 -24.93
C VAL A 102 39.08 15.00 -24.89
N VAL A 103 38.80 14.35 -26.03
CA VAL A 103 37.82 13.26 -26.10
C VAL A 103 38.25 12.09 -25.23
N SER A 104 39.52 11.69 -25.29
CA SER A 104 40.06 10.60 -24.47
C SER A 104 39.99 10.90 -22.98
N ALA A 105 40.25 12.15 -22.58
CA ALA A 105 40.11 12.63 -21.21
C ALA A 105 38.64 12.61 -20.74
N VAL A 106 37.69 12.99 -21.60
CA VAL A 106 36.25 12.93 -21.29
C VAL A 106 35.77 11.49 -21.14
N VAL A 107 36.22 10.58 -22.01
CA VAL A 107 35.92 9.14 -21.92
C VAL A 107 36.45 8.57 -20.61
N PHE A 108 37.73 8.80 -20.30
CA PHE A 108 38.34 8.36 -19.04
C PHE A 108 37.59 8.94 -17.82
N SER A 109 37.32 10.24 -17.80
CA SER A 109 36.59 10.92 -16.73
C SER A 109 35.20 10.33 -16.53
N THR A 110 34.51 9.97 -17.63
CA THR A 110 33.19 9.35 -17.58
C THR A 110 33.26 7.94 -17.02
N MET A 111 34.23 7.11 -17.43
CA MET A 111 34.43 5.77 -16.87
C MET A 111 34.79 5.82 -15.38
N LEU A 112 35.68 6.73 -14.99
CA LEU A 112 36.05 6.98 -13.59
C LEU A 112 34.82 7.38 -12.77
N TRP A 113 34.02 8.33 -13.28
CA TRP A 113 32.80 8.80 -12.61
C TRP A 113 31.75 7.68 -12.47
N LEU A 114 31.53 6.88 -13.50
CA LEU A 114 30.63 5.71 -13.42
C LEU A 114 31.13 4.66 -12.42
N SER A 115 32.43 4.41 -12.36
CA SER A 115 33.05 3.52 -11.37
C SER A 115 32.87 4.04 -9.93
N LEU A 116 33.05 5.35 -9.72
CA LEU A 116 32.79 5.99 -8.43
C LEU A 116 31.32 5.87 -8.03
N ILE A 117 30.37 6.09 -8.94
CA ILE A 117 28.93 5.91 -8.68
C ILE A 117 28.63 4.47 -8.30
N PHE A 118 29.13 3.51 -9.08
CA PHE A 118 28.92 2.11 -8.81
C PHE A 118 29.44 1.73 -7.41
N THR A 119 30.64 2.19 -7.07
CA THR A 119 31.24 2.02 -5.74
C THR A 119 30.39 2.66 -4.65
N MET A 120 29.96 3.92 -4.82
CA MET A 120 29.08 4.60 -3.85
C MET A 120 27.76 3.87 -3.65
N LYS A 121 27.16 3.35 -4.72
CA LYS A 121 25.92 2.55 -4.64
C LYS A 121 26.13 1.26 -3.89
N LEU A 122 27.23 0.55 -4.14
CA LEU A 122 27.58 -0.66 -3.40
C LEU A 122 27.85 -0.35 -1.92
N CYS A 123 28.58 0.72 -1.61
CA CYS A 123 28.79 1.18 -0.24
C CYS A 123 27.46 1.49 0.45
N LEU A 124 26.57 2.27 -0.20
CA LEU A 124 25.26 2.58 0.36
C LEU A 124 24.41 1.31 0.54
N LYS A 125 24.45 0.38 -0.42
CA LYS A 125 23.77 -0.92 -0.29
C LYS A 125 24.28 -1.71 0.91
N GLN A 126 25.60 -1.80 1.11
CA GLN A 126 26.18 -2.49 2.26
C GLN A 126 25.84 -1.80 3.58
N LEU A 127 25.85 -0.47 3.62
CA LEU A 127 25.41 0.28 4.79
C LEU A 127 23.94 -0.01 5.09
N LEU A 128 23.06 0.01 4.10
CA LEU A 128 21.63 -0.29 4.30
C LEU A 128 21.35 -1.77 4.62
N SER A 129 22.26 -2.70 4.31
CA SER A 129 22.17 -4.09 4.74
C SER A 129 22.35 -4.27 6.26
N TYR A 130 22.95 -3.30 6.96
CA TYR A 130 23.12 -3.36 8.41
C TYR A 130 21.82 -2.98 9.12
N HIS A 131 21.28 -3.92 9.89
CA HIS A 131 20.04 -3.76 10.65
C HIS A 131 20.20 -3.86 12.17
N GLY A 132 21.45 -3.96 12.67
CA GLY A 132 21.73 -4.11 14.10
C GLY A 132 21.15 -2.95 14.94
N TRP A 133 21.10 -1.76 14.36
CA TRP A 133 20.50 -0.55 14.96
C TRP A 133 19.04 -0.73 15.40
N MET A 134 18.25 -1.64 14.79
CA MET A 134 16.86 -1.88 15.21
C MET A 134 16.76 -2.69 16.51
N PHE A 135 17.80 -3.44 16.86
CA PHE A 135 17.83 -4.30 18.04
C PHE A 135 18.44 -3.60 19.26
N GLU A 136 19.01 -2.40 19.09
CA GLU A 136 19.54 -1.60 20.19
C GLU A 136 18.41 -1.03 21.07
N GLN A 137 18.68 -0.92 22.38
CA GLN A 137 17.74 -0.32 23.31
C GLN A 137 17.64 1.20 23.07
N ARG A 138 16.42 1.74 23.14
CA ARG A 138 16.19 3.19 23.00
C ARG A 138 16.97 3.94 24.09
N GLY A 139 17.76 4.93 23.67
CA GLY A 139 18.60 5.76 24.55
C GLY A 139 20.06 5.30 24.65
N ASN A 140 20.33 4.02 24.40
CA ASN A 140 21.68 3.44 24.49
C ASN A 140 22.19 3.03 23.09
N VAL A 141 22.40 4.02 22.23
CA VAL A 141 22.90 3.81 20.87
C VAL A 141 24.40 3.56 20.88
N SER A 142 24.85 2.44 20.30
CA SER A 142 26.26 2.08 20.25
C SER A 142 27.07 3.08 19.40
N ASN A 143 28.37 3.21 19.68
CA ASN A 143 29.25 4.05 18.86
C ASN A 143 29.30 3.54 17.40
N THR A 144 29.20 2.23 17.20
CA THR A 144 29.08 1.60 15.89
C THR A 144 27.87 2.11 15.12
N THR A 145 26.69 2.11 15.75
CA THR A 145 25.45 2.62 15.13
C THR A 145 25.49 4.12 14.88
N LYS A 146 26.12 4.90 15.77
CA LYS A 146 26.32 6.35 15.56
C LYS A 146 27.18 6.63 14.33
N VAL A 147 28.32 5.95 14.19
CA VAL A 147 29.22 6.07 13.04
C VAL A 147 28.50 5.60 11.77
N TRP A 148 27.81 4.46 11.83
CA TRP A 148 27.02 3.94 10.72
C TRP A 148 25.94 4.93 10.26
N MET A 149 25.18 5.54 11.17
CA MET A 149 24.17 6.56 10.85
C MET A 149 24.78 7.78 10.14
N MET A 150 25.96 8.22 10.59
CA MET A 150 26.70 9.31 9.93
C MET A 150 27.10 8.91 8.50
N LEU A 151 27.63 7.70 8.31
CA LEU A 151 27.99 7.19 6.98
C LEU A 151 26.76 7.07 6.07
N VAL A 152 25.66 6.49 6.55
CA VAL A 152 24.40 6.43 5.78
C VAL A 152 23.98 7.83 5.36
N ARG A 153 24.05 8.82 6.25
CA ARG A 153 23.70 10.21 5.92
C ARG A 153 24.61 10.83 4.86
N ILE A 154 25.91 10.55 4.89
CA ILE A 154 26.89 11.05 3.90
C ILE A 154 26.64 10.41 2.54
N PHE A 155 26.46 9.08 2.49
CA PHE A 155 26.31 8.33 1.24
C PHE A 155 24.88 8.42 0.67
N SER A 156 23.89 8.81 1.46
CA SER A 156 22.49 8.89 1.03
C SER A 156 22.18 10.07 0.11
N GLY A 157 23.16 10.88 -0.31
CA GLY A 157 22.97 11.98 -1.27
C GLY A 157 22.10 13.14 -0.80
N ARG A 158 21.93 14.16 -1.66
CA ARG A 158 21.05 15.32 -1.41
C ARG A 158 19.91 15.33 -2.44
N GLN A 159 18.70 15.69 -2.01
CA GLN A 159 17.51 15.85 -2.86
C GLN A 159 17.15 14.60 -3.71
N PRO A 160 16.85 13.45 -3.07
CA PRO A 160 16.42 12.25 -3.81
C PRO A 160 15.07 12.46 -4.51
N LEU A 161 14.96 11.94 -5.73
CA LEU A 161 13.67 11.65 -6.38
C LEU A 161 13.07 10.36 -5.80
N LEU A 162 11.79 10.11 -6.07
CA LEU A 162 11.05 8.97 -5.51
C LEU A 162 11.80 7.62 -5.64
N TYR A 163 12.40 7.36 -6.80
CA TYR A 163 13.08 6.09 -7.09
C TYR A 163 14.60 6.12 -6.91
N SER A 164 15.18 7.23 -6.45
CA SER A 164 16.64 7.40 -6.30
C SER A 164 17.32 6.30 -5.50
N TYR A 165 16.66 5.76 -4.46
CA TYR A 165 17.24 4.72 -3.61
C TYR A 165 17.04 3.29 -4.13
N GLN A 166 16.20 3.04 -5.16
CA GLN A 166 15.85 1.66 -5.57
C GLN A 166 17.08 0.82 -5.95
N GLY A 167 18.06 1.43 -6.62
CA GLY A 167 19.31 0.76 -6.99
C GLY A 167 20.27 0.50 -5.83
N SER A 168 20.05 1.13 -4.67
CA SER A 168 20.90 1.02 -3.47
C SER A 168 20.25 0.24 -2.34
N LEU A 169 18.96 -0.12 -2.44
CA LEU A 169 18.32 -0.94 -1.43
C LEU A 169 18.91 -2.36 -1.43
N PRO A 170 19.08 -3.00 -0.25
CA PRO A 170 19.52 -4.37 -0.14
C PRO A 170 18.46 -5.33 -0.71
N ASN A 171 18.90 -6.52 -1.13
CA ASN A 171 17.98 -7.61 -1.46
C ASN A 171 17.49 -8.25 -0.16
N LEU A 172 16.28 -8.80 -0.15
CA LEU A 172 15.74 -9.50 1.03
C LEU A 172 16.60 -10.74 1.35
N PRO A 173 17.11 -10.89 2.59
CA PRO A 173 17.93 -12.04 2.96
C PRO A 173 17.11 -13.32 3.04
N VAL A 174 17.74 -14.46 2.72
CA VAL A 174 17.15 -15.79 2.94
C VAL A 174 17.55 -16.28 4.34
N PRO A 175 16.61 -16.45 5.29
CA PRO A 175 16.92 -16.92 6.64
C PRO A 175 17.51 -18.34 6.66
N ALA A 176 18.19 -18.71 7.74
CA ALA A 176 18.57 -20.10 7.95
C ALA A 176 17.32 -20.96 8.25
N VAL A 177 17.30 -22.19 7.73
CA VAL A 177 16.21 -23.16 7.95
C VAL A 177 16.07 -23.46 9.44
N LYS A 178 17.18 -23.75 10.12
CA LYS A 178 17.24 -23.99 11.57
C LYS A 178 16.60 -22.86 12.40
N ASP A 179 16.95 -21.61 12.12
CA ASP A 179 16.37 -20.46 12.83
C ASP A 179 14.87 -20.30 12.57
N THR A 180 14.45 -20.60 11.34
CA THR A 180 13.04 -20.52 10.94
C THR A 180 12.22 -21.61 11.65
N ILE A 181 12.73 -22.83 11.68
CA ILE A 181 12.09 -23.97 12.36
C ILE A 181 12.02 -23.73 13.87
N ARG A 182 13.11 -23.29 14.50
CA ARG A 182 13.12 -22.95 15.93
C ARG A 182 12.03 -21.93 16.28
N ARG A 183 11.96 -20.83 15.52
CA ARG A 183 10.96 -19.78 15.74
C ARG A 183 9.53 -20.24 15.41
N TYR A 184 9.36 -21.08 14.40
CA TYR A 184 8.07 -21.72 14.11
C TYR A 184 7.59 -22.56 15.30
N LEU A 185 8.45 -23.44 15.84
CA LEU A 185 8.14 -24.27 17.00
C LEU A 185 7.82 -23.41 18.23
N GLU A 186 8.61 -22.36 18.51
CA GLU A 186 8.29 -21.38 19.56
C GLU A 186 6.89 -20.76 19.37
N SER A 187 6.51 -20.43 18.14
CA SER A 187 5.23 -19.76 17.84
C SER A 187 3.99 -20.66 17.96
N ILE A 188 4.12 -21.97 17.70
CA ILE A 188 2.98 -22.90 17.76
C ILE A 188 2.82 -23.53 19.14
N ARG A 189 3.84 -23.43 20.00
CA ARG A 189 3.81 -24.02 21.34
C ARG A 189 2.56 -23.64 22.15
N PRO A 190 2.10 -22.37 22.20
CA PRO A 190 0.90 -22.03 22.96
C PRO A 190 -0.41 -22.50 22.29
N LEU A 191 -0.36 -22.95 21.04
CA LEU A 191 -1.54 -23.30 20.23
C LEU A 191 -1.82 -24.81 20.19
N LYS A 192 -0.89 -25.65 20.67
CA LYS A 192 -0.96 -27.11 20.56
C LYS A 192 -0.81 -27.78 21.92
N SER A 193 -1.48 -28.91 22.10
CA SER A 193 -1.23 -29.82 23.23
C SER A 193 0.18 -30.42 23.19
N ASP A 194 0.62 -31.03 24.29
CA ASP A 194 1.96 -31.62 24.39
C ASP A 194 2.18 -32.73 23.35
N SER A 195 1.19 -33.61 23.16
CA SER A 195 1.26 -34.69 22.16
C SER A 195 1.29 -34.17 20.74
N GLU A 196 0.49 -33.15 20.42
CA GLU A 196 0.49 -32.53 19.09
C GLU A 196 1.80 -31.80 18.83
N PHE A 197 2.30 -31.06 19.81
CA PHE A 197 3.55 -30.33 19.70
C PHE A 197 4.73 -31.29 19.47
N GLU A 198 4.79 -32.40 20.20
CA GLU A 198 5.88 -33.37 20.00
C GLU A 198 5.84 -33.99 18.60
N ARG A 199 4.65 -34.32 18.08
CA ARG A 199 4.50 -34.76 16.68
C ARG A 199 5.06 -33.72 15.70
N VAL A 200 4.69 -32.46 15.86
CA VAL A 200 5.18 -31.39 14.96
C VAL A 200 6.68 -31.15 15.12
N ASN A 201 7.21 -31.25 16.34
CA ASN A 201 8.63 -31.17 16.65
C ASN A 201 9.43 -32.27 15.93
N THR A 202 8.95 -33.51 15.92
CA THR A 202 9.56 -34.62 15.16
C THR A 202 9.59 -34.29 13.67
N LEU A 203 8.44 -33.92 13.08
CA LEU A 203 8.34 -33.57 11.65
C LEU A 203 9.28 -32.40 11.28
N ALA A 204 9.38 -31.40 12.14
CA ALA A 204 10.22 -30.23 11.92
C ALA A 204 11.72 -30.59 11.95
N LYS A 205 12.15 -31.43 12.90
CA LYS A 205 13.53 -31.92 12.99
C LYS A 205 13.91 -32.77 11.77
N GLU A 206 13.02 -33.67 11.35
CA GLU A 206 13.22 -34.48 10.14
C GLU A 206 13.35 -33.58 8.91
N PHE A 207 12.48 -32.57 8.77
CA PHE A 207 12.54 -31.60 7.69
C PHE A 207 13.85 -30.80 7.70
N GLU A 208 14.32 -30.34 8.87
CA GLU A 208 15.59 -29.61 9.01
C GLU A 208 16.78 -30.40 8.48
N VAL A 209 16.88 -31.68 8.86
CA VAL A 209 18.02 -32.55 8.52
C VAL A 209 17.96 -33.03 7.07
N SER A 210 16.77 -33.30 6.55
CA SER A 210 16.58 -33.90 5.22
C SER A 210 16.26 -32.84 4.15
N LEU A 211 14.97 -32.59 3.90
CA LEU A 211 14.44 -31.86 2.76
C LEU A 211 14.73 -30.35 2.82
N GLY A 212 14.72 -29.77 4.02
CA GLY A 212 14.87 -28.33 4.23
C GLY A 212 16.14 -27.76 3.61
N ASN A 213 17.28 -28.43 3.79
CA ASN A 213 18.56 -27.99 3.21
C ASN A 213 18.57 -28.05 1.67
N ARG A 214 17.91 -29.06 1.08
CA ARG A 214 17.77 -29.19 -0.38
C ARG A 214 16.91 -28.06 -0.95
N LEU A 215 15.76 -27.79 -0.34
CA LEU A 215 14.88 -26.69 -0.76
C LEU A 215 15.56 -25.33 -0.58
N GLN A 216 16.28 -25.13 0.53
CA GLN A 216 17.06 -23.93 0.82
C GLN A 216 18.11 -23.63 -0.24
N TRP A 217 18.74 -24.65 -0.81
CA TRP A 217 19.73 -24.47 -1.88
C TRP A 217 19.11 -23.79 -3.12
N TYR A 218 17.95 -24.27 -3.58
CA TYR A 218 17.22 -23.64 -4.70
C TYR A 218 16.75 -22.24 -4.35
N LEU A 219 16.33 -22.01 -3.11
CA LEU A 219 15.89 -20.68 -2.66
C LEU A 219 17.05 -19.67 -2.65
N LYS A 220 18.23 -20.09 -2.19
CA LYS A 220 19.46 -19.29 -2.29
C LYS A 220 19.81 -19.01 -3.75
N LEU A 221 19.69 -20.00 -4.63
CA LEU A 221 19.89 -19.80 -6.08
C LEU A 221 18.93 -18.73 -6.62
N LYS A 222 17.62 -18.82 -6.32
CA LYS A 222 16.66 -17.76 -6.70
C LYS A 222 17.07 -16.39 -6.15
N SER A 223 17.54 -16.32 -4.90
CA SER A 223 17.90 -15.05 -4.25
C SER A 223 19.08 -14.31 -4.88
N MET A 224 19.99 -15.00 -5.58
CA MET A 224 21.11 -14.32 -6.27
C MET A 224 20.73 -13.80 -7.66
N TRP A 225 19.65 -14.31 -8.27
CA TRP A 225 19.19 -13.92 -9.61
C TRP A 225 17.99 -12.95 -9.55
N ALA A 226 17.15 -13.06 -8.53
CA ALA A 226 16.02 -12.18 -8.31
C ALA A 226 16.41 -10.93 -7.49
N SER A 227 15.75 -9.81 -7.79
CA SER A 227 15.78 -8.58 -6.95
C SER A 227 15.23 -8.85 -5.54
N ASN A 228 14.20 -9.70 -5.46
CA ASN A 228 13.59 -10.18 -4.24
C ASN A 228 13.10 -11.62 -4.48
N TYR A 229 13.44 -12.56 -3.60
CA TYR A 229 13.08 -13.96 -3.79
C TYR A 229 11.63 -14.30 -3.39
N VAL A 230 10.90 -13.35 -2.79
CA VAL A 230 9.54 -13.56 -2.29
C VAL A 230 8.50 -12.89 -3.19
N SER A 231 8.77 -11.68 -3.67
CA SER A 231 7.71 -10.77 -4.14
C SER A 231 6.92 -11.27 -5.36
N ASP A 232 7.59 -11.88 -6.34
CA ASP A 232 6.93 -12.42 -7.54
C ASP A 232 6.04 -13.62 -7.20
N TRP A 233 6.56 -14.55 -6.39
CA TRP A 233 5.81 -15.69 -5.90
C TRP A 233 4.67 -15.30 -4.95
N TRP A 234 4.88 -14.28 -4.12
CA TRP A 234 3.84 -13.76 -3.24
C TRP A 234 2.68 -13.15 -4.04
N GLU A 235 2.98 -12.33 -5.05
CA GLU A 235 1.97 -11.77 -5.97
C GLU A 235 1.21 -12.89 -6.70
N GLU A 236 1.93 -13.84 -7.29
CA GLU A 236 1.35 -14.92 -8.09
C GLU A 236 0.49 -15.89 -7.27
N TYR A 237 1.07 -16.51 -6.24
CA TYR A 237 0.43 -17.66 -5.58
C TYR A 237 -0.60 -17.28 -4.53
N ILE A 238 -0.45 -16.12 -3.86
CA ILE A 238 -1.40 -15.70 -2.83
C ILE A 238 -2.57 -14.93 -3.43
N TYR A 239 -2.30 -14.07 -4.41
CA TYR A 239 -3.36 -13.24 -4.98
C TYR A 239 -3.83 -13.77 -6.33
N LEU A 240 -2.92 -13.90 -7.30
CA LEU A 240 -3.30 -14.11 -8.70
C LEU A 240 -3.78 -15.53 -9.01
N ARG A 241 -3.37 -16.54 -8.25
CA ARG A 241 -3.88 -17.92 -8.36
C ARG A 241 -5.07 -18.21 -7.44
N GLY A 242 -5.40 -17.31 -6.51
CA GLY A 242 -6.67 -17.39 -5.77
C GLY A 242 -7.86 -17.36 -6.74
N ARG A 243 -8.77 -18.33 -6.62
CA ARG A 243 -9.90 -18.52 -7.55
C ARG A 243 -11.25 -18.01 -7.02
N GLY A 244 -11.35 -17.83 -5.70
CA GLY A 244 -12.54 -17.29 -5.06
C GLY A 244 -12.73 -15.77 -5.30
N PRO A 245 -13.85 -15.21 -4.83
CA PRO A 245 -14.19 -13.81 -5.04
C PRO A 245 -13.20 -12.88 -4.34
N ILE A 246 -12.70 -11.85 -5.02
CA ILE A 246 -11.70 -10.91 -4.45
C ILE A 246 -12.32 -9.75 -3.67
N MET A 247 -13.60 -9.44 -3.92
CA MET A 247 -14.31 -8.30 -3.35
C MET A 247 -14.19 -8.18 -1.82
N VAL A 248 -14.37 -9.29 -1.10
CA VAL A 248 -14.25 -9.36 0.37
C VAL A 248 -12.95 -10.04 0.80
N ASN A 249 -12.57 -11.13 0.12
CA ASN A 249 -11.47 -11.99 0.55
C ASN A 249 -10.08 -11.42 0.23
N SER A 250 -9.99 -10.32 -0.53
CA SER A 250 -8.70 -9.73 -0.91
C SER A 250 -8.71 -8.20 -0.93
N ASN A 251 -9.69 -7.57 -1.58
CA ASN A 251 -9.76 -6.11 -1.65
C ASN A 251 -9.93 -5.50 -0.26
N TYR A 252 -9.37 -4.30 -0.10
CA TYR A 252 -9.51 -3.50 1.11
C TYR A 252 -10.09 -2.14 0.76
N TYR A 253 -10.57 -1.42 1.77
CA TYR A 253 -11.17 -0.10 1.57
C TYR A 253 -10.51 0.98 2.43
N GLY A 254 -10.70 2.24 2.03
CA GLY A 254 -10.31 3.42 2.80
C GLY A 254 -11.48 4.40 2.91
N MET A 255 -11.66 5.00 4.08
CA MET A 255 -12.75 5.93 4.40
C MET A 255 -12.34 7.40 4.21
N ASP A 256 -13.35 8.26 4.04
CA ASP A 256 -13.26 9.72 4.13
C ASP A 256 -13.04 10.15 5.60
N PHE A 257 -13.23 11.44 5.86
CA PHE A 257 -13.37 11.95 7.23
C PHE A 257 -14.55 11.31 7.96
N MET A 258 -14.37 11.10 9.27
CA MET A 258 -15.36 10.42 10.09
C MET A 258 -16.64 11.25 10.31
N TYR A 259 -16.50 12.57 10.50
CA TYR A 259 -17.63 13.45 10.84
C TYR A 259 -17.76 14.70 9.95
N ALA A 260 -16.76 14.99 9.12
CA ALA A 260 -16.78 16.17 8.25
C ALA A 260 -17.25 15.80 6.83
N ILE A 261 -18.18 16.60 6.31
CA ILE A 261 -18.60 16.57 4.90
C ILE A 261 -18.26 17.93 4.30
N PRO A 262 -17.14 18.06 3.55
CA PRO A 262 -16.65 19.36 3.11
C PRO A 262 -17.59 20.10 2.15
N THR A 263 -18.40 19.35 1.39
CA THR A 263 -19.52 19.88 0.60
C THR A 263 -20.59 18.80 0.47
N PRO A 264 -21.89 19.14 0.55
CA PRO A 264 -22.97 18.20 0.28
C PRO A 264 -23.16 17.93 -1.22
N ILE A 265 -22.52 18.71 -2.10
CA ILE A 265 -22.68 18.60 -3.55
C ILE A 265 -21.78 17.50 -4.10
N GLN A 266 -22.37 16.36 -4.48
CA GLN A 266 -21.64 15.21 -5.03
C GLN A 266 -20.70 15.58 -6.19
N ALA A 267 -21.17 16.39 -7.14
CA ALA A 267 -20.38 16.80 -8.30
C ALA A 267 -19.17 17.68 -7.89
N ALA A 268 -19.34 18.60 -6.94
CA ALA A 268 -18.27 19.44 -6.42
C ALA A 268 -17.23 18.59 -5.68
N ARG A 269 -17.70 17.68 -4.80
CA ARG A 269 -16.83 16.72 -4.11
C ARG A 269 -15.99 15.93 -5.10
N ALA A 270 -16.61 15.41 -6.16
CA ALA A 270 -15.90 14.71 -7.23
C ALA A 270 -14.88 15.61 -7.94
N GLY A 271 -15.24 16.85 -8.24
CA GLY A 271 -14.35 17.84 -8.86
C GLY A 271 -13.02 17.99 -8.13
N ASN A 272 -13.06 18.29 -6.83
CA ASN A 272 -11.85 18.46 -6.02
C ASN A 272 -11.09 17.14 -5.82
N ILE A 273 -11.77 16.03 -5.48
CA ILE A 273 -11.13 14.75 -5.21
C ILE A 273 -10.39 14.22 -6.45
N LEU A 274 -11.04 14.22 -7.61
CA LEU A 274 -10.44 13.80 -8.88
C LEU A 274 -9.26 14.69 -9.26
N HIS A 275 -9.38 16.01 -9.05
CA HIS A 275 -8.28 16.94 -9.29
C HIS A 275 -7.08 16.68 -8.36
N ALA A 276 -7.32 16.48 -7.07
CA ALA A 276 -6.28 16.17 -6.08
C ALA A 276 -5.56 14.84 -6.41
N VAL A 277 -6.30 13.81 -6.84
CA VAL A 277 -5.74 12.55 -7.34
C VAL A 277 -4.84 12.79 -8.55
N LEU A 278 -5.23 13.66 -9.49
CA LEU A 278 -4.40 14.02 -10.64
C LEU A 278 -3.13 14.79 -10.23
N MET A 279 -3.22 15.67 -9.23
CA MET A 279 -2.04 16.35 -8.68
C MET A 279 -1.04 15.36 -8.10
N TYR A 280 -1.52 14.38 -7.32
CA TYR A 280 -0.68 13.29 -6.81
C TYR A 280 -0.05 12.49 -7.95
N ARG A 281 -0.87 12.07 -8.93
CA ARG A 281 -0.41 11.35 -10.12
C ARG A 281 0.63 12.14 -10.92
N ARG A 282 0.51 13.47 -11.01
CA ARG A 282 1.50 14.33 -11.67
C ARG A 282 2.82 14.32 -10.92
N LYS A 283 2.80 14.45 -9.59
CA LYS A 283 4.01 14.35 -8.75
C LYS A 283 4.66 12.97 -8.87
N LEU A 284 3.86 11.90 -8.87
CA LEU A 284 4.33 10.53 -9.07
C LEU A 284 5.04 10.35 -10.41
N ASN A 285 4.40 10.76 -11.51
CA ASN A 285 4.97 10.64 -12.87
C ASN A 285 6.26 11.45 -13.06
N LYS A 286 6.44 12.52 -12.28
CA LYS A 286 7.67 13.34 -12.27
C LYS A 286 8.66 12.89 -11.20
N GLU A 287 8.32 11.87 -10.40
CA GLU A 287 9.12 11.37 -9.28
C GLU A 287 9.41 12.43 -8.20
N GLU A 288 8.56 13.45 -8.11
CA GLU A 288 8.65 14.57 -7.15
C GLU A 288 8.07 14.20 -5.77
N ILE A 289 7.50 13.00 -5.63
CA ILE A 289 7.08 12.47 -4.34
C ILE A 289 8.34 12.10 -3.55
N LYS A 290 8.50 12.67 -2.35
CA LYS A 290 9.63 12.37 -1.48
C LYS A 290 9.64 10.87 -1.12
N PRO A 291 10.79 10.16 -1.22
CA PRO A 291 10.88 8.77 -0.77
C PRO A 291 10.41 8.58 0.66
N SER A 292 9.63 7.52 0.92
CA SER A 292 9.29 7.11 2.28
C SER A 292 10.55 6.74 3.06
N ARG A 293 10.56 7.05 4.36
CA ARG A 293 11.63 6.70 5.29
C ARG A 293 11.05 6.12 6.56
N ILE A 294 11.85 5.36 7.32
CA ILE A 294 11.46 4.99 8.69
C ILE A 294 11.31 6.28 9.52
N PRO A 295 10.15 6.50 10.18
CA PRO A 295 9.90 7.72 10.94
C PRO A 295 11.03 8.05 11.91
N GLY A 296 11.47 9.32 11.92
CA GLY A 296 12.56 9.79 12.76
C GLY A 296 13.97 9.41 12.28
N THR A 297 14.13 8.79 11.10
CA THR A 297 15.44 8.38 10.56
C THR A 297 15.64 8.81 9.09
N PHE A 298 16.87 8.63 8.58
CA PHE A 298 17.21 8.87 7.17
C PHE A 298 17.06 7.62 6.28
N ILE A 299 16.64 6.49 6.86
CA ILE A 299 16.68 5.18 6.21
C ILE A 299 15.53 5.09 5.19
N PRO A 300 15.82 4.94 3.89
CA PRO A 300 14.81 4.91 2.84
C PRO A 300 14.04 3.59 2.81
N LEU A 301 12.81 3.66 2.34
CA LEU A 301 11.96 2.50 2.07
C LEU A 301 11.73 2.32 0.57
N CYS A 302 11.51 1.07 0.15
CA CYS A 302 11.17 0.71 -1.21
C CYS A 302 9.89 1.43 -1.66
N SER A 303 9.90 1.91 -2.90
CA SER A 303 8.82 2.66 -3.54
C SER A 303 8.31 1.97 -4.82
N ALA A 304 8.75 0.73 -5.12
CA ALA A 304 8.40 0.01 -6.36
C ALA A 304 6.88 -0.12 -6.55
N GLN A 305 6.13 -0.35 -5.47
CA GLN A 305 4.67 -0.43 -5.50
C GLN A 305 3.99 0.86 -6.01
N CYS A 306 4.64 2.04 -5.85
CA CYS A 306 4.08 3.31 -6.31
C CYS A 306 3.91 3.39 -7.83
N GLU A 307 4.68 2.61 -8.60
CA GLU A 307 4.60 2.60 -10.06
C GLU A 307 3.23 2.12 -10.55
N ARG A 308 2.60 1.20 -9.80
CA ARG A 308 1.38 0.50 -10.21
C ARG A 308 0.09 1.13 -9.65
N ILE A 309 0.14 2.29 -8.99
CA ILE A 309 -1.06 2.94 -8.42
C ILE A 309 -2.11 3.24 -9.50
N PHE A 310 -1.69 3.83 -10.62
CA PHE A 310 -2.59 4.29 -11.69
C PHE A 310 -2.44 3.45 -12.94
N ASN A 311 -3.49 3.46 -13.78
CA ASN A 311 -3.53 2.72 -15.04
C ASN A 311 -3.26 1.23 -14.85
N THR A 312 -3.72 0.66 -13.74
CA THR A 312 -3.47 -0.73 -13.41
C THR A 312 -4.80 -1.43 -13.20
N THR A 313 -4.90 -2.66 -13.69
CA THR A 313 -6.04 -3.53 -13.46
C THR A 313 -5.54 -4.97 -13.39
N ARG A 314 -6.24 -5.79 -12.62
CA ARG A 314 -6.12 -7.25 -12.65
C ARG A 314 -7.03 -7.80 -13.73
N ILE A 315 -6.50 -8.65 -14.60
CA ILE A 315 -7.26 -9.33 -15.66
C ILE A 315 -7.49 -10.78 -15.22
N PRO A 316 -8.74 -11.27 -15.22
CA PRO A 316 -9.03 -12.65 -14.85
C PRO A 316 -8.43 -13.63 -15.88
N GLY A 317 -7.81 -14.70 -15.40
CA GLY A 317 -7.39 -15.84 -16.21
C GLY A 317 -8.03 -17.14 -15.71
N GLU A 318 -8.04 -18.19 -16.52
CA GLU A 318 -8.66 -19.47 -16.14
C GLU A 318 -7.92 -20.08 -14.93
N GLU A 319 -6.60 -20.16 -14.98
CA GLU A 319 -5.77 -20.67 -13.87
C GLU A 319 -5.13 -19.57 -13.03
N THR A 320 -4.62 -18.53 -13.67
CA THR A 320 -3.86 -17.43 -13.04
C THR A 320 -4.28 -16.10 -13.64
N ASP A 321 -4.59 -15.14 -12.78
CA ASP A 321 -4.89 -13.77 -13.18
C ASP A 321 -3.59 -13.00 -13.48
N THR A 322 -3.69 -11.85 -14.16
CA THR A 322 -2.53 -11.01 -14.49
C THR A 322 -2.76 -9.57 -14.10
N VAL A 323 -1.84 -8.97 -13.35
CA VAL A 323 -1.81 -7.51 -13.15
C VAL A 323 -1.21 -6.84 -14.38
N VAL A 324 -1.99 -5.98 -15.03
CA VAL A 324 -1.54 -5.23 -16.21
C VAL A 324 -1.47 -3.74 -15.87
N HIS A 325 -0.34 -3.13 -16.23
CA HIS A 325 -0.09 -1.70 -16.06
C HIS A 325 0.11 -1.01 -17.41
N TRP A 326 -0.74 -0.02 -17.72
CA TRP A 326 -0.68 0.75 -18.95
C TRP A 326 0.05 2.08 -18.76
N LYS A 327 0.69 2.55 -19.83
CA LYS A 327 1.31 3.88 -19.85
C LYS A 327 0.30 4.92 -20.33
N ASP A 328 0.34 6.09 -19.70
CA ASP A 328 -0.19 7.34 -20.26
C ASP A 328 -1.72 7.43 -20.46
N SER A 329 -2.53 6.83 -19.57
CA SER A 329 -3.99 7.05 -19.55
C SER A 329 -4.37 8.49 -19.18
N GLU A 330 -5.32 9.12 -19.86
CA GLU A 330 -5.70 10.54 -19.64
C GLU A 330 -7.18 10.72 -19.25
N TYR A 331 -7.86 9.63 -18.95
CA TYR A 331 -9.27 9.62 -18.58
C TYR A 331 -9.51 8.65 -17.42
N VAL A 332 -10.70 8.74 -16.83
CA VAL A 332 -11.23 7.77 -15.88
C VAL A 332 -12.48 7.12 -16.45
N ALA A 333 -12.78 5.92 -15.97
CA ALA A 333 -14.06 5.28 -16.18
C ALA A 333 -14.97 5.60 -15.00
N VAL A 334 -16.20 6.02 -15.28
CA VAL A 334 -17.19 6.44 -14.29
C VAL A 334 -18.40 5.54 -14.39
N TYR A 335 -18.87 5.01 -13.26
CA TYR A 335 -20.14 4.31 -13.12
C TYR A 335 -21.16 5.20 -12.42
N HIS A 336 -22.37 5.31 -12.99
CA HIS A 336 -23.49 5.99 -12.35
C HIS A 336 -24.83 5.40 -12.80
N ARG A 337 -25.66 4.95 -11.84
CA ARG A 337 -27.00 4.35 -12.09
C ARG A 337 -26.99 3.33 -13.23
N GLY A 338 -26.13 2.32 -13.12
CA GLY A 338 -26.05 1.23 -14.09
C GLY A 338 -25.35 1.54 -15.40
N ARG A 339 -24.71 2.70 -15.54
CA ARG A 339 -24.16 3.18 -16.82
C ARG A 339 -22.70 3.54 -16.66
N TYR A 340 -21.93 3.25 -17.72
CA TYR A 340 -20.49 3.51 -17.76
C TYR A 340 -20.16 4.66 -18.71
N PHE A 341 -19.22 5.51 -18.29
CA PHE A 341 -18.78 6.68 -19.02
C PHE A 341 -17.25 6.78 -19.04
N ARG A 342 -16.71 7.32 -20.13
CA ARG A 342 -15.34 7.79 -20.22
C ARG A 342 -15.30 9.29 -19.98
N LEU A 343 -14.63 9.69 -18.90
CA LEU A 343 -14.41 11.10 -18.55
C LEU A 343 -12.94 11.46 -18.75
N TRP A 344 -12.67 12.30 -19.75
CA TRP A 344 -11.34 12.88 -19.96
C TRP A 344 -10.99 13.86 -18.84
N LEU A 345 -9.77 13.76 -18.32
CA LEU A 345 -9.27 14.61 -17.23
C LEU A 345 -8.27 15.66 -17.71
N TYR A 346 -8.00 15.67 -19.02
CA TYR A 346 -7.10 16.60 -19.68
C TYR A 346 -7.77 17.17 -20.94
N GLN A 347 -7.54 18.45 -21.21
CA GLN A 347 -7.93 19.12 -22.44
C GLN A 347 -6.79 20.05 -22.87
N ALA A 348 -6.45 20.10 -24.17
CA ALA A 348 -5.41 20.99 -24.68
C ALA A 348 -4.07 20.93 -23.93
N GLY A 349 -3.70 19.75 -23.44
CA GLY A 349 -2.44 19.54 -22.72
C GLY A 349 -2.43 20.00 -21.26
N ARG A 350 -3.53 20.57 -20.74
CA ARG A 350 -3.70 20.91 -19.32
C ARG A 350 -4.63 19.94 -18.61
N MET A 351 -4.46 19.84 -17.29
CA MET A 351 -5.46 19.18 -16.43
C MET A 351 -6.71 20.05 -16.40
N LEU A 352 -7.88 19.42 -16.32
CA LEU A 352 -9.12 20.14 -16.03
C LEU A 352 -9.07 20.73 -14.61
N SER A 353 -9.62 21.93 -14.43
CA SER A 353 -9.79 22.55 -13.11
C SER A 353 -10.82 21.76 -12.29
N PRO A 354 -10.85 21.91 -10.95
CA PRO A 354 -11.88 21.26 -10.14
C PRO A 354 -13.30 21.61 -10.58
N ARG A 355 -13.58 22.89 -10.90
CA ARG A 355 -14.88 23.36 -11.39
C ARG A 355 -15.27 22.78 -12.75
N GLU A 356 -14.31 22.58 -13.64
CA GLU A 356 -14.55 21.90 -14.92
C GLU A 356 -14.84 20.41 -14.76
N ILE A 357 -14.15 19.73 -13.84
CA ILE A 357 -14.44 18.33 -13.53
C ILE A 357 -15.82 18.22 -12.91
N GLU A 358 -16.15 19.07 -11.93
CA GLU A 358 -17.48 19.14 -11.34
C GLU A 358 -18.56 19.30 -12.42
N TYR A 359 -18.38 20.25 -13.35
CA TYR A 359 -19.33 20.47 -14.43
C TYR A 359 -19.53 19.23 -15.33
N GLN A 360 -18.45 18.50 -15.62
CA GLN A 360 -18.52 17.27 -16.39
C GLN A 360 -19.14 16.11 -15.61
N ILE A 361 -18.92 16.03 -14.30
CA ILE A 361 -19.59 15.06 -13.42
C ILE A 361 -21.07 15.35 -13.34
N GLN A 362 -21.47 16.62 -13.22
CA GLN A 362 -22.87 17.03 -13.21
C GLN A 362 -23.58 16.58 -14.51
N ARG A 363 -22.92 16.72 -15.67
CA ARG A 363 -23.42 16.18 -16.94
C ARG A 363 -23.61 14.65 -16.95
N ILE A 364 -22.84 13.89 -16.17
CA ILE A 364 -23.03 12.43 -16.01
C ILE A 364 -24.21 12.13 -15.08
N LEU A 365 -24.34 12.89 -13.99
CA LEU A 365 -25.45 12.76 -13.04
C LEU A 365 -26.80 13.07 -13.71
N ASP A 366 -26.83 14.10 -14.56
CA ASP A 366 -28.02 14.57 -15.27
C ASP A 366 -28.28 13.82 -16.59
N ASP A 367 -27.41 12.89 -16.98
CA ASP A 367 -27.57 12.15 -18.24
C ASP A 367 -28.88 11.33 -18.20
N PRO A 368 -29.79 11.49 -19.18
CA PRO A 368 -31.10 10.82 -19.16
C PRO A 368 -31.09 9.42 -19.78
N SER A 369 -29.95 8.94 -20.31
CA SER A 369 -29.90 7.63 -20.99
C SER A 369 -30.22 6.49 -20.03
N THR A 370 -30.84 5.43 -20.53
CA THR A 370 -31.06 4.19 -19.77
C THR A 370 -29.88 3.22 -19.97
N PRO A 371 -29.58 2.35 -19.00
CA PRO A 371 -28.62 1.27 -19.20
C PRO A 371 -29.12 0.28 -20.27
N ALA A 372 -28.20 -0.32 -21.02
CA ALA A 372 -28.52 -1.46 -21.88
C ALA A 372 -28.89 -2.70 -21.04
N PRO A 373 -29.62 -3.68 -21.58
CA PRO A 373 -29.91 -4.92 -20.87
C PRO A 373 -28.65 -5.57 -20.30
N GLY A 374 -28.66 -5.91 -19.01
CA GLY A 374 -27.51 -6.48 -18.29
C GLY A 374 -26.39 -5.49 -17.91
N GLU A 375 -26.36 -4.29 -18.49
CA GLU A 375 -25.28 -3.33 -18.25
C GLU A 375 -25.23 -2.88 -16.78
N GLU A 376 -26.40 -2.67 -16.18
CA GLU A 376 -26.50 -2.12 -14.83
C GLU A 376 -25.66 -2.87 -13.81
N LYS A 377 -25.62 -4.20 -13.98
CA LYS A 377 -25.02 -5.14 -13.06
C LYS A 377 -23.67 -5.65 -13.55
N LEU A 378 -23.13 -5.13 -14.66
CA LEU A 378 -21.97 -5.69 -15.36
C LEU A 378 -20.72 -5.84 -14.46
N GLY A 379 -20.54 -4.94 -13.49
CA GLY A 379 -19.45 -5.02 -12.50
C GLY A 379 -19.47 -6.27 -11.63
N ALA A 380 -20.60 -6.98 -11.55
CA ALA A 380 -20.75 -8.22 -10.76
C ALA A 380 -19.78 -9.31 -11.17
N PHE A 381 -19.41 -9.38 -12.45
CA PHE A 381 -18.37 -10.32 -12.89
C PHE A 381 -17.04 -10.12 -12.16
N THR A 382 -16.68 -8.88 -11.84
CA THR A 382 -15.44 -8.59 -11.09
C THR A 382 -15.57 -8.91 -9.59
N ALA A 383 -16.80 -9.04 -9.09
CA ALA A 383 -17.11 -9.29 -7.69
C ALA A 383 -17.15 -10.77 -7.32
N GLY A 384 -17.64 -11.63 -8.23
CA GLY A 384 -17.76 -13.08 -8.03
C GLY A 384 -16.47 -13.86 -8.30
N ASP A 385 -16.62 -15.16 -8.54
CA ASP A 385 -15.50 -16.08 -8.77
C ASP A 385 -14.69 -15.75 -10.04
N ARG A 386 -13.37 -16.04 -9.97
CA ARG A 386 -12.42 -15.63 -11.01
C ARG A 386 -12.57 -16.41 -12.31
N LEU A 387 -12.86 -17.71 -12.23
CA LEU A 387 -12.97 -18.57 -13.41
C LEU A 387 -14.21 -18.23 -14.28
N PRO A 388 -15.43 -18.11 -13.72
CA PRO A 388 -16.59 -17.65 -14.48
C PRO A 388 -16.35 -16.28 -15.14
N TRP A 389 -15.67 -15.36 -14.45
CA TRP A 389 -15.31 -14.08 -15.03
C TRP A 389 -14.32 -14.21 -16.19
N ALA A 390 -13.25 -15.01 -16.05
CA ALA A 390 -12.29 -15.26 -17.12
C ALA A 390 -12.97 -15.81 -18.39
N GLN A 391 -13.87 -16.78 -18.23
CA GLN A 391 -14.63 -17.38 -19.33
C GLN A 391 -15.58 -16.39 -19.99
N ALA A 392 -16.37 -15.65 -19.19
CA ALA A 392 -17.28 -14.63 -19.70
C ALA A 392 -16.53 -13.51 -20.44
N ARG A 393 -15.39 -13.06 -19.89
CA ARG A 393 -14.52 -12.05 -20.52
C ARG A 393 -14.04 -12.50 -21.90
N LYS A 394 -13.57 -13.74 -22.02
CA LYS A 394 -13.08 -14.32 -23.28
C LYS A 394 -14.18 -14.43 -24.33
N GLU A 395 -15.36 -14.89 -23.92
CA GLU A 395 -16.48 -15.18 -24.82
C GLU A 395 -17.23 -13.92 -25.28
N PHE A 396 -17.60 -13.04 -24.34
CA PHE A 396 -18.49 -11.90 -24.64
C PHE A 396 -17.76 -10.56 -24.79
N PHE A 397 -16.52 -10.45 -24.32
CA PHE A 397 -15.75 -9.19 -24.30
C PHE A 397 -14.45 -9.27 -25.11
N GLY A 398 -14.22 -10.35 -25.86
CA GLY A 398 -13.02 -10.54 -26.67
C GLY A 398 -12.98 -9.73 -27.98
N SER A 399 -14.13 -9.24 -28.45
CA SER A 399 -14.24 -8.50 -29.73
C SER A 399 -15.34 -7.42 -29.73
N GLY A 400 -15.47 -6.70 -30.84
CA GLY A 400 -16.61 -5.81 -31.09
C GLY A 400 -16.72 -4.58 -30.18
N VAL A 401 -17.96 -4.21 -29.84
CA VAL A 401 -18.28 -3.05 -29.00
C VAL A 401 -17.91 -3.29 -27.53
N ASN A 402 -18.20 -4.50 -27.02
CA ASN A 402 -17.89 -4.90 -25.64
C ASN A 402 -16.41 -4.83 -25.34
N LYS A 403 -15.55 -5.32 -26.25
CA LYS A 403 -14.09 -5.20 -26.09
C LYS A 403 -13.65 -3.75 -25.99
N ARG A 404 -14.18 -2.85 -26.85
CA ARG A 404 -13.82 -1.42 -26.83
C ARG A 404 -14.22 -0.75 -25.51
N SER A 405 -15.40 -1.08 -24.99
CA SER A 405 -15.90 -0.54 -23.72
C SER A 405 -15.17 -1.12 -22.51
N LEU A 406 -14.88 -2.43 -22.50
CA LEU A 406 -14.07 -3.08 -21.47
C LEU A 406 -12.63 -2.54 -21.46
N ASP A 407 -12.00 -2.42 -22.63
CA ASP A 407 -10.66 -1.82 -22.79
C ASP A 407 -10.63 -0.40 -22.20
N CYS A 408 -11.72 0.36 -22.33
CA CYS A 408 -11.82 1.69 -21.73
C CYS A 408 -11.74 1.62 -20.20
N ILE A 409 -12.47 0.70 -19.56
CA ILE A 409 -12.43 0.53 -18.10
C ILE A 409 -11.05 0.04 -17.65
N GLU A 410 -10.53 -1.00 -18.30
CA GLU A 410 -9.24 -1.62 -17.96
C GLU A 410 -8.07 -0.62 -18.11
N LYS A 411 -8.06 0.21 -19.17
CA LYS A 411 -7.00 1.21 -19.44
C LYS A 411 -7.20 2.56 -18.74
N ALA A 412 -8.35 2.81 -18.08
CA ALA A 412 -8.60 4.05 -17.35
C ALA A 412 -7.51 4.32 -16.28
N ALA A 413 -7.30 5.58 -15.91
CA ALA A 413 -6.31 5.92 -14.87
C ALA A 413 -6.66 5.31 -13.52
N PHE A 414 -7.95 5.30 -13.18
CA PHE A 414 -8.59 4.65 -12.05
C PHE A 414 -10.10 4.63 -12.32
N PHE A 415 -10.86 3.97 -11.47
CA PHE A 415 -12.32 3.85 -11.61
C PHE A 415 -13.04 4.79 -10.63
N VAL A 416 -14.22 5.30 -11.02
CA VAL A 416 -15.02 6.22 -10.21
C VAL A 416 -16.44 5.70 -10.14
N THR A 417 -17.01 5.64 -8.94
CA THR A 417 -18.43 5.37 -8.72
C THR A 417 -19.12 6.61 -8.17
N LEU A 418 -20.16 7.06 -8.86
CA LEU A 418 -21.08 8.08 -8.38
C LEU A 418 -22.33 7.39 -7.84
N GLU A 419 -22.35 7.18 -6.52
CA GLU A 419 -23.48 6.52 -5.85
C GLU A 419 -24.67 7.47 -5.76
N HIS A 420 -25.87 6.96 -5.99
CA HIS A 420 -27.08 7.77 -5.98
C HIS A 420 -27.78 7.81 -4.62
N GLU A 421 -27.38 6.91 -3.72
CA GLU A 421 -27.86 6.86 -2.34
C GLU A 421 -26.98 7.70 -1.41
N GLU A 422 -27.60 8.20 -0.36
CA GLU A 422 -26.94 8.88 0.75
C GLU A 422 -26.63 7.84 1.83
N LEU A 423 -25.41 7.88 2.34
CA LEU A 423 -24.94 6.88 3.30
C LEU A 423 -25.47 7.13 4.72
N ASP A 424 -25.53 8.41 5.12
CA ASP A 424 -25.98 8.85 6.44
C ASP A 424 -27.38 9.44 6.31
N LYS A 425 -28.39 8.77 6.84
CA LYS A 425 -29.74 9.36 6.94
C LYS A 425 -29.84 10.11 8.28
N LYS A 426 -30.51 11.27 8.27
CA LYS A 426 -30.71 12.06 9.50
C LYS A 426 -31.40 11.21 10.57
N GLY A 427 -30.77 11.06 11.74
CA GLY A 427 -31.30 10.33 12.89
C GLY A 427 -30.71 8.94 13.12
N ASP A 428 -29.79 8.47 12.25
CA ASP A 428 -29.09 7.20 12.45
C ASP A 428 -28.08 7.28 13.61
N ASP A 429 -27.88 6.15 14.31
CA ASP A 429 -26.80 5.99 15.30
C ASP A 429 -25.44 6.15 14.59
N PRO A 430 -24.54 7.04 15.06
CA PRO A 430 -23.21 7.24 14.49
C PRO A 430 -22.41 5.95 14.30
N ASP A 431 -22.50 4.99 15.23
CA ASP A 431 -21.74 3.73 15.15
C ASP A 431 -22.29 2.83 14.02
N ILE A 432 -23.62 2.64 13.97
CA ILE A 432 -24.30 1.89 12.89
C ILE A 432 -24.03 2.51 11.52
N THR A 433 -23.88 3.84 11.48
CA THR A 433 -23.57 4.58 10.26
C THR A 433 -22.18 4.25 9.72
N LEU A 434 -21.16 4.13 10.60
CA LEU A 434 -19.81 3.73 10.20
C LEU A 434 -19.73 2.28 9.72
N ASP A 435 -20.53 1.39 10.30
CA ASP A 435 -20.58 -0.03 9.90
C ASP A 435 -21.16 -0.17 8.49
N ARG A 436 -22.27 0.52 8.22
CA ARG A 436 -22.86 0.61 6.88
C ARG A 436 -21.87 1.23 5.88
N TYR A 437 -21.11 2.23 6.31
CA TYR A 437 -20.09 2.86 5.50
C TYR A 437 -19.00 1.90 5.05
N ALA A 438 -18.46 1.13 6.00
CA ALA A 438 -17.44 0.12 5.77
C ALA A 438 -17.93 -0.91 4.76
N LYS A 439 -19.12 -1.48 4.99
CA LYS A 439 -19.76 -2.45 4.09
C LYS A 439 -19.91 -1.90 2.67
N SER A 440 -20.44 -0.68 2.55
CA SER A 440 -20.64 -0.02 1.26
C SER A 440 -19.33 0.27 0.50
N LEU A 441 -18.23 0.55 1.20
CA LEU A 441 -16.92 0.75 0.57
C LEU A 441 -16.21 -0.57 0.22
N LEU A 442 -16.38 -1.63 1.03
CA LEU A 442 -15.79 -2.92 0.75
C LEU A 442 -16.44 -3.60 -0.46
N HIS A 443 -17.77 -3.76 -0.44
CA HIS A 443 -18.49 -4.54 -1.46
C HIS A 443 -19.59 -3.76 -2.19
N GLY A 444 -20.04 -2.63 -1.65
CA GLY A 444 -21.12 -1.84 -2.28
C GLY A 444 -22.35 -2.72 -2.56
N LYS A 445 -22.87 -2.62 -3.78
CA LYS A 445 -24.00 -3.43 -4.29
C LYS A 445 -23.54 -4.68 -5.02
N CYS A 446 -22.27 -5.06 -4.89
CA CYS A 446 -21.62 -6.15 -5.61
C CYS A 446 -21.49 -5.95 -7.13
N TYR A 447 -21.96 -4.84 -7.70
CA TYR A 447 -21.89 -4.57 -9.15
C TYR A 447 -21.55 -3.13 -9.54
N ASP A 448 -21.58 -2.22 -8.57
CA ASP A 448 -21.36 -0.79 -8.73
C ASP A 448 -19.88 -0.39 -8.61
N ARG A 449 -18.98 -1.36 -8.39
CA ARG A 449 -17.53 -1.19 -8.37
C ARG A 449 -16.88 -1.99 -9.49
N TRP A 450 -15.64 -1.64 -9.81
CA TRP A 450 -14.77 -2.46 -10.64
C TRP A 450 -13.65 -3.02 -9.77
N PHE A 451 -13.89 -4.17 -9.13
CA PHE A 451 -13.00 -4.73 -8.10
C PHE A 451 -11.62 -5.14 -8.63
N ASP A 452 -11.52 -5.34 -9.95
CA ASP A 452 -10.27 -5.60 -10.66
C ASP A 452 -9.39 -4.36 -10.83
N LYS A 453 -9.91 -3.14 -10.63
CA LYS A 453 -9.12 -1.93 -10.79
C LYS A 453 -8.18 -1.75 -9.61
N SER A 454 -6.97 -1.24 -9.85
CA SER A 454 -6.01 -0.97 -8.77
C SER A 454 -6.63 -0.21 -7.60
N PHE A 455 -7.46 0.79 -7.90
CA PHE A 455 -8.41 1.35 -6.97
C PHE A 455 -9.63 1.98 -7.67
N SER A 456 -10.73 2.06 -6.92
CA SER A 456 -11.97 2.75 -7.28
C SER A 456 -12.24 3.85 -6.25
N VAL A 457 -12.55 5.06 -6.72
CA VAL A 457 -13.04 6.18 -5.88
C VAL A 457 -14.56 6.11 -5.83
N VAL A 458 -15.14 6.09 -4.65
CA VAL A 458 -16.59 6.07 -4.43
C VAL A 458 -17.02 7.42 -3.91
N ILE A 459 -18.07 8.01 -4.48
CA ILE A 459 -18.58 9.32 -4.07
C ILE A 459 -20.09 9.22 -3.94
N TYR A 460 -20.59 9.42 -2.72
CA TYR A 460 -22.00 9.34 -2.36
C TYR A 460 -22.73 10.64 -2.69
N LYS A 461 -24.07 10.55 -2.78
CA LYS A 461 -24.92 11.68 -3.14
C LYS A 461 -24.79 12.88 -2.20
N ASN A 462 -24.51 12.63 -0.91
CA ASN A 462 -24.30 13.67 0.10
C ASN A 462 -22.84 14.18 0.17
N GLY A 463 -21.97 13.81 -0.77
CA GLY A 463 -20.58 14.25 -0.78
C GLY A 463 -19.63 13.48 0.15
N LYS A 464 -20.09 12.47 0.90
CA LYS A 464 -19.15 11.48 1.46
C LYS A 464 -18.40 10.77 0.33
N ASN A 465 -17.17 10.33 0.56
CA ASN A 465 -16.42 9.60 -0.46
C ASN A 465 -15.71 8.35 0.11
N GLY A 466 -14.74 7.76 -0.58
CA GLY A 466 -13.94 6.65 -0.08
C GLY A 466 -13.25 5.90 -1.20
N LEU A 467 -12.50 4.86 -0.85
CA LEU A 467 -11.74 4.02 -1.77
C LEU A 467 -12.05 2.53 -1.58
N ASN A 468 -12.02 1.80 -2.69
CA ASN A 468 -11.82 0.34 -2.73
C ASN A 468 -10.52 0.06 -3.51
N ALA A 469 -9.69 -0.88 -3.08
CA ALA A 469 -8.42 -1.19 -3.71
C ALA A 469 -8.20 -2.69 -3.87
N GLU A 470 -7.74 -3.09 -5.07
CA GLU A 470 -7.30 -4.45 -5.36
C GLU A 470 -5.91 -4.68 -4.74
N HIS A 471 -5.72 -5.82 -4.07
CA HIS A 471 -4.56 -5.99 -3.16
C HIS A 471 -3.32 -6.60 -3.83
N SER A 472 -3.44 -7.26 -4.98
CA SER A 472 -2.32 -8.00 -5.58
C SER A 472 -1.12 -7.10 -5.90
N TRP A 473 -1.34 -5.84 -6.34
CA TRP A 473 -0.28 -4.94 -6.79
C TRP A 473 0.41 -4.14 -5.67
N ALA A 474 -0.24 -3.90 -4.53
CA ALA A 474 0.33 -3.13 -3.41
C ALA A 474 -0.33 -3.38 -2.06
N ASP A 475 0.41 -3.00 -1.01
CA ASP A 475 -0.03 -3.03 0.38
C ASP A 475 -0.69 -1.70 0.79
N ALA A 476 -1.61 -1.75 1.76
CA ALA A 476 -2.42 -0.61 2.19
C ALA A 476 -1.67 0.70 2.46
N PRO A 477 -0.45 0.73 3.06
CA PRO A 477 0.28 1.97 3.29
C PRO A 477 0.62 2.77 2.02
N VAL A 478 0.67 2.13 0.84
CA VAL A 478 0.91 2.82 -0.43
C VAL A 478 -0.33 3.60 -0.86
N VAL A 479 -1.51 2.99 -0.76
CA VAL A 479 -2.79 3.62 -1.08
C VAL A 479 -3.16 4.67 -0.03
N SER A 480 -2.98 4.39 1.27
CA SER A 480 -3.21 5.33 2.37
C SER A 480 -2.43 6.64 2.16
N ARG A 481 -1.16 6.53 1.77
CA ARG A 481 -0.32 7.71 1.50
C ARG A 481 -0.88 8.59 0.39
N MET A 482 -1.44 8.00 -0.66
CA MET A 482 -2.12 8.76 -1.72
C MET A 482 -3.42 9.37 -1.19
N TRP A 483 -4.20 8.60 -0.46
CA TRP A 483 -5.50 9.01 0.02
C TRP A 483 -5.43 10.16 1.03
N GLU A 484 -4.51 10.09 1.98
CA GLU A 484 -4.22 11.18 2.92
C GLU A 484 -3.88 12.49 2.19
N TYR A 485 -3.03 12.42 1.16
CA TYR A 485 -2.70 13.60 0.34
C TYR A 485 -3.95 14.17 -0.36
N VAL A 486 -4.82 13.30 -0.88
CA VAL A 486 -6.05 13.68 -1.58
C VAL A 486 -7.01 14.39 -0.64
N LEU A 487 -7.31 13.79 0.52
CA LEU A 487 -8.21 14.36 1.52
C LEU A 487 -7.71 15.72 2.03
N ALA A 488 -6.42 15.82 2.36
CA ALA A 488 -5.84 17.07 2.82
C ALA A 488 -5.85 18.15 1.73
N THR A 489 -5.51 17.79 0.49
CA THR A 489 -5.48 18.74 -0.64
C THR A 489 -6.88 19.28 -0.96
N ASP A 490 -7.88 18.41 -0.94
CA ASP A 490 -9.25 18.79 -1.22
C ASP A 490 -9.77 19.83 -0.21
N CYS A 491 -9.57 19.61 1.09
CA CYS A 491 -10.11 20.49 2.13
C CYS A 491 -9.25 21.74 2.38
N PHE A 492 -7.94 21.56 2.54
CA PHE A 492 -7.06 22.62 3.03
C PHE A 492 -6.35 23.42 1.92
N HIS A 493 -6.43 22.98 0.66
CA HIS A 493 -5.78 23.66 -0.47
C HIS A 493 -6.77 24.08 -1.56
N LEU A 494 -7.62 23.17 -2.04
CA LEU A 494 -8.61 23.49 -3.06
C LEU A 494 -9.81 24.21 -2.45
N GLY A 495 -10.45 23.59 -1.46
CA GLY A 495 -11.65 24.10 -0.79
C GLY A 495 -12.84 24.31 -1.73
N TYR A 496 -13.89 24.91 -1.19
CA TYR A 496 -15.15 25.17 -1.89
C TYR A 496 -15.54 26.65 -1.75
N ASN A 497 -16.42 27.16 -2.61
CA ASN A 497 -17.01 28.49 -2.47
C ASN A 497 -18.15 28.47 -1.42
N GLU A 498 -18.76 29.64 -1.16
CA GLU A 498 -19.85 29.77 -0.16
C GLU A 498 -21.08 28.91 -0.48
N GLU A 499 -21.28 28.58 -1.76
CA GLU A 499 -22.38 27.73 -2.24
C GLU A 499 -22.03 26.24 -2.20
N GLY A 500 -20.80 25.87 -1.81
CA GLY A 500 -20.32 24.49 -1.75
C GLY A 500 -19.77 23.93 -3.07
N HIS A 501 -19.68 24.75 -4.12
CA HIS A 501 -19.12 24.40 -5.42
C HIS A 501 -17.58 24.48 -5.44
N CYS A 502 -16.94 23.81 -6.40
CA CYS A 502 -15.50 23.97 -6.62
C CYS A 502 -15.17 25.41 -7.00
N LYS A 503 -14.03 25.92 -6.52
CA LYS A 503 -13.55 27.27 -6.87
C LYS A 503 -13.06 27.33 -8.33
N GLY A 504 -13.23 28.50 -8.94
CA GLY A 504 -12.77 28.83 -10.29
C GLY A 504 -13.88 28.81 -11.34
N ASP A 505 -13.52 29.09 -12.59
CA ASP A 505 -14.46 29.18 -13.70
C ASP A 505 -14.52 27.88 -14.52
N VAL A 506 -15.61 27.73 -15.27
CA VAL A 506 -15.84 26.62 -16.20
C VAL A 506 -15.79 27.08 -17.64
N ASN A 507 -15.13 26.30 -18.50
CA ASN A 507 -15.30 26.44 -19.94
C ASN A 507 -16.49 25.58 -20.43
N PRO A 508 -17.64 26.16 -20.82
CA PRO A 508 -18.81 25.38 -21.23
C PRO A 508 -18.60 24.58 -22.54
N SER A 509 -17.59 24.94 -23.36
CA SER A 509 -17.28 24.25 -24.62
C SER A 509 -16.54 22.92 -24.44
N LEU A 510 -16.35 22.46 -23.20
CA LEU A 510 -15.80 21.14 -22.91
C LEU A 510 -16.61 20.02 -23.62
N PRO A 511 -15.94 19.08 -24.30
CA PRO A 511 -16.59 17.91 -24.88
C PRO A 511 -17.32 17.11 -23.82
N ARG A 512 -18.52 16.61 -24.13
CA ARG A 512 -19.30 15.81 -23.18
C ARG A 512 -18.57 14.50 -22.82
N PRO A 513 -18.75 13.98 -21.59
CA PRO A 513 -18.32 12.64 -21.24
C PRO A 513 -18.89 11.62 -22.21
N GLN A 514 -18.09 10.64 -22.62
CA GLN A 514 -18.54 9.65 -23.59
C GLN A 514 -19.21 8.48 -22.89
N ARG A 515 -20.49 8.24 -23.20
CA ARG A 515 -21.21 7.03 -22.81
C ARG A 515 -20.59 5.79 -23.45
N LEU A 516 -20.25 4.78 -22.66
CA LEU A 516 -19.81 3.48 -23.16
C LEU A 516 -21.02 2.68 -23.64
N THR A 517 -20.84 1.87 -24.68
CA THR A 517 -21.93 1.08 -25.27
C THR A 517 -21.63 -0.41 -25.12
N TRP A 518 -22.69 -1.20 -24.95
CA TRP A 518 -22.58 -2.63 -24.69
C TRP A 518 -23.63 -3.38 -25.50
N ASP A 519 -23.27 -4.60 -25.87
CA ASP A 519 -24.13 -5.59 -26.50
C ASP A 519 -24.04 -6.88 -25.68
N ILE A 520 -24.93 -7.03 -24.70
CA ILE A 520 -24.85 -8.08 -23.68
C ILE A 520 -25.94 -9.11 -23.98
N PRO A 521 -25.62 -10.23 -24.65
CA PRO A 521 -26.60 -11.25 -25.00
C PRO A 521 -27.18 -11.93 -23.74
N SER A 522 -28.36 -12.54 -23.84
CA SER A 522 -29.06 -13.18 -22.72
C SER A 522 -28.20 -14.19 -21.96
N GLN A 523 -27.42 -15.01 -22.68
CA GLN A 523 -26.46 -15.96 -22.10
C GLN A 523 -25.42 -15.28 -21.19
N CYS A 524 -24.95 -14.08 -21.57
CA CYS A 524 -24.03 -13.30 -20.74
C CYS A 524 -24.75 -12.76 -19.50
N GLN A 525 -26.01 -12.32 -19.63
CA GLN A 525 -26.83 -11.85 -18.51
C GLN A 525 -27.12 -12.95 -17.49
N GLU A 526 -27.32 -14.19 -17.93
CA GLU A 526 -27.48 -15.36 -17.04
C GLU A 526 -26.22 -15.61 -16.21
N ARG A 527 -25.04 -15.64 -16.85
CA ARG A 527 -23.76 -15.77 -16.13
C ARG A 527 -23.49 -14.60 -15.19
N LEU A 528 -23.91 -13.40 -15.58
CA LEU A 528 -23.81 -12.21 -14.75
C LEU A 528 -24.68 -12.33 -13.50
N ALA A 529 -25.92 -12.82 -13.64
CA ALA A 529 -26.82 -13.05 -12.51
C ALA A 529 -26.28 -14.12 -11.54
N GLN A 530 -25.67 -15.19 -12.07
CA GLN A 530 -24.99 -16.20 -11.25
C GLN A 530 -23.82 -15.59 -10.45
N SER A 531 -22.97 -14.82 -11.13
CA SER A 531 -21.83 -14.14 -10.51
C SER A 531 -22.28 -13.16 -9.42
N LEU A 532 -23.34 -12.40 -9.69
CA LEU A 532 -23.96 -11.51 -8.71
C LEU A 532 -24.52 -12.28 -7.51
N SER A 533 -25.18 -13.42 -7.73
CA SER A 533 -25.70 -14.24 -6.62
C SER A 533 -24.59 -14.71 -5.69
N VAL A 534 -23.45 -15.16 -6.24
CA VAL A 534 -22.28 -15.56 -5.44
C VAL A 534 -21.73 -14.38 -4.65
N ALA A 535 -21.57 -13.23 -5.31
CA ALA A 535 -21.06 -12.02 -4.66
C ALA A 535 -22.01 -11.51 -3.55
N GLN A 536 -23.32 -11.55 -3.77
CA GLN A 536 -24.32 -11.11 -2.81
C GLN A 536 -24.35 -11.99 -1.57
N VAL A 537 -24.31 -13.32 -1.73
CA VAL A 537 -24.21 -14.25 -0.59
C VAL A 537 -22.97 -13.94 0.26
N LEU A 538 -21.82 -13.68 -0.38
CA LEU A 538 -20.60 -13.31 0.32
C LEU A 538 -20.72 -11.94 1.02
N ALA A 539 -21.34 -10.95 0.38
CA ALA A 539 -21.51 -9.62 0.96
C ALA A 539 -22.47 -9.62 2.16
N ASP A 540 -23.60 -10.32 2.05
CA ASP A 540 -24.61 -10.43 3.10
C ASP A 540 -24.10 -11.16 4.35
N ASP A 541 -23.12 -12.04 4.16
CA ASP A 541 -22.49 -12.80 5.24
C ASP A 541 -21.45 -12.00 6.03
N VAL A 542 -20.98 -10.84 5.53
CA VAL A 542 -19.93 -10.07 6.22
C VAL A 542 -20.52 -9.13 7.28
N ASP A 543 -20.04 -9.29 8.51
CA ASP A 543 -20.29 -8.38 9.62
C ASP A 543 -19.18 -7.32 9.74
N PHE A 544 -19.53 -6.13 10.22
CA PHE A 544 -18.59 -5.04 10.46
C PHE A 544 -18.91 -4.28 11.73
N HIS A 545 -17.86 -3.92 12.47
CA HIS A 545 -17.94 -2.92 13.51
C HIS A 545 -16.75 -1.95 13.45
N VAL A 546 -17.01 -0.69 13.18
CA VAL A 546 -16.04 0.40 13.03
C VAL A 546 -16.28 1.41 14.13
N PHE A 547 -15.23 1.75 14.85
CA PHE A 547 -15.35 2.70 15.95
C PHE A 547 -14.06 3.46 16.25
N ALA A 548 -14.24 4.67 16.80
CA ALA A 548 -13.16 5.45 17.39
C ALA A 548 -13.09 5.21 18.90
N PHE A 549 -11.90 4.86 19.37
CA PHE A 549 -11.52 4.84 20.77
C PHE A 549 -10.84 6.16 21.14
N ARG A 550 -11.44 6.91 22.07
CA ARG A 550 -11.05 8.28 22.42
C ARG A 550 -10.62 8.44 23.88
N ASP A 551 -10.67 7.37 24.67
CA ASP A 551 -10.34 7.45 26.11
C ASP A 551 -8.84 7.73 26.30
N PHE A 552 -8.01 7.21 25.37
CA PHE A 552 -6.59 7.53 25.25
C PHE A 552 -6.04 7.07 23.90
N GLY A 553 -4.82 7.50 23.56
CA GLY A 553 -4.10 7.03 22.38
C GLY A 553 -2.63 6.71 22.66
N LYS A 554 -1.80 6.81 21.61
CA LYS A 554 -0.37 6.47 21.67
C LYS A 554 0.40 7.31 22.70
N GLY A 555 -0.07 8.51 23.05
CA GLY A 555 0.55 9.39 24.04
C GLY A 555 0.56 8.75 25.43
N SER A 556 -0.59 8.25 25.89
CA SER A 556 -0.72 7.55 27.17
C SER A 556 0.02 6.22 27.19
N ILE A 557 -0.03 5.45 26.09
CA ILE A 557 0.68 4.17 25.99
C ILE A 557 2.21 4.36 26.11
N LYS A 558 2.75 5.43 25.50
CA LYS A 558 4.17 5.75 25.62
C LYS A 558 4.57 6.14 27.05
N LYS A 559 3.68 6.75 27.85
CA LYS A 559 3.96 7.12 29.25
C LYS A 559 4.19 5.90 30.13
N VAL A 560 3.50 4.79 29.86
CA VAL A 560 3.75 3.49 30.53
C VAL A 560 4.93 2.70 29.90
N LYS A 561 5.72 3.35 29.04
CA LYS A 561 6.94 2.82 28.40
C LYS A 561 6.72 1.58 27.53
N MET A 562 5.53 1.45 26.91
CA MET A 562 5.23 0.38 25.98
C MET A 562 5.19 0.88 24.53
N SER A 563 5.40 -0.04 23.58
CA SER A 563 5.14 0.25 22.16
C SER A 563 3.63 0.37 21.93
N PRO A 564 3.13 1.44 21.30
CA PRO A 564 1.70 1.57 20.98
C PRO A 564 1.14 0.37 20.20
N ASP A 565 1.91 -0.13 19.25
CA ASP A 565 1.53 -1.27 18.42
C ASP A 565 1.49 -2.58 19.22
N GLY A 566 2.56 -2.88 19.97
CA GLY A 566 2.59 -4.05 20.85
C GLY A 566 1.53 -4.02 21.96
N PHE A 567 1.18 -2.84 22.47
CA PHE A 567 0.08 -2.68 23.42
C PHE A 567 -1.27 -3.03 22.79
N ILE A 568 -1.55 -2.54 21.58
CA ILE A 568 -2.79 -2.85 20.87
C ILE A 568 -2.84 -4.35 20.54
N GLN A 569 -1.75 -4.94 20.05
CA GLN A 569 -1.70 -6.38 19.76
C GLN A 569 -1.98 -7.24 20.99
N LEU A 570 -1.43 -6.88 22.17
CA LEU A 570 -1.78 -7.55 23.43
C LEU A 570 -3.25 -7.34 23.82
N ALA A 571 -3.80 -6.14 23.59
CA ALA A 571 -5.22 -5.89 23.82
C ALA A 571 -6.11 -6.76 22.92
N LEU A 572 -5.73 -6.95 21.65
CA LEU A 572 -6.43 -7.83 20.71
C LEU A 572 -6.35 -9.30 21.14
N GLN A 573 -5.19 -9.77 21.62
CA GLN A 573 -5.06 -11.12 22.19
C GLN A 573 -5.99 -11.29 23.41
N LEU A 574 -6.00 -10.32 24.32
CA LEU A 574 -6.82 -10.38 25.53
C LEU A 574 -8.32 -10.35 25.20
N ALA A 575 -8.72 -9.48 24.27
CA ALA A 575 -10.09 -9.42 23.77
C ALA A 575 -10.51 -10.75 23.15
N PHE A 576 -9.64 -11.39 22.37
CA PHE A 576 -9.95 -12.66 21.70
C PHE A 576 -10.08 -13.79 22.72
N TYR A 577 -9.15 -13.86 23.67
CA TYR A 577 -9.21 -14.86 24.74
C TYR A 577 -10.49 -14.73 25.58
N ARG A 578 -10.93 -13.51 25.91
CA ARG A 578 -12.20 -13.27 26.61
C ARG A 578 -13.43 -13.61 25.79
N ASP A 579 -13.38 -13.38 24.48
CA ASP A 579 -14.51 -13.65 23.59
C ASP A 579 -14.67 -15.14 23.28
N ARG A 580 -13.56 -15.84 23.04
CA ARG A 580 -13.52 -17.22 22.52
C ARG A 580 -13.08 -18.28 23.53
N GLY A 581 -12.49 -17.88 24.66
CA GLY A 581 -11.96 -18.80 25.67
C GLY A 581 -10.75 -19.63 25.22
N MET A 582 -10.10 -19.24 24.12
CA MET A 582 -8.96 -19.97 23.54
C MET A 582 -7.95 -19.01 22.91
N PHE A 583 -6.74 -19.51 22.69
CA PHE A 583 -5.72 -18.83 21.90
C PHE A 583 -5.82 -19.26 20.44
N CYS A 584 -5.43 -18.38 19.52
CA CYS A 584 -5.45 -18.68 18.09
C CYS A 584 -4.22 -18.13 17.38
N LEU A 585 -3.95 -18.69 16.20
CA LEU A 585 -2.92 -18.18 15.32
C LEU A 585 -3.32 -16.76 14.86
N THR A 586 -2.49 -15.78 15.23
CA THR A 586 -2.72 -14.37 14.95
C THR A 586 -1.72 -13.85 13.94
N TYR A 587 -2.22 -13.30 12.83
CA TYR A 587 -1.45 -12.64 11.78
C TYR A 587 -1.38 -11.14 12.05
N GLU A 588 -0.18 -10.58 12.01
CA GLU A 588 0.04 -9.14 11.89
C GLU A 588 0.95 -8.84 10.70
N ALA A 589 0.54 -7.91 9.85
CA ALA A 589 1.35 -7.48 8.71
C ALA A 589 2.52 -6.58 9.15
N SER A 590 3.76 -7.00 8.86
CA SER A 590 4.95 -6.16 9.00
C SER A 590 5.57 -5.88 7.64
N MET A 591 5.88 -4.62 7.33
CA MET A 591 6.50 -4.26 6.05
C MET A 591 7.96 -4.76 5.95
N THR A 592 8.36 -5.28 4.80
CA THR A 592 9.75 -5.61 4.46
C THR A 592 10.36 -4.60 3.48
N ARG A 593 9.82 -3.38 3.43
CA ARG A 593 10.23 -2.30 2.51
C ARG A 593 11.62 -1.74 2.78
N LEU A 594 12.34 -2.22 3.80
CA LEU A 594 13.79 -1.98 3.93
C LEU A 594 14.57 -2.62 2.78
N PHE A 595 13.99 -3.62 2.13
CA PHE A 595 14.57 -4.34 1.01
C PHE A 595 13.93 -3.92 -0.31
N ARG A 596 14.70 -4.06 -1.40
CA ARG A 596 14.21 -3.84 -2.76
C ARG A 596 13.02 -4.76 -3.04
N GLU A 597 11.95 -4.16 -3.58
CA GLU A 597 10.68 -4.82 -3.90
C GLU A 597 10.01 -5.52 -2.70
N GLY A 598 10.41 -5.17 -1.47
CA GLY A 598 9.80 -5.72 -0.26
C GLY A 598 8.30 -5.41 -0.16
N ARG A 599 7.52 -6.45 0.15
CA ARG A 599 6.09 -6.38 0.48
C ARG A 599 5.93 -6.46 2.00
N THR A 600 5.52 -7.63 2.49
CA THR A 600 5.21 -7.90 3.89
C THR A 600 5.85 -9.20 4.36
N GLU A 601 6.04 -9.31 5.67
CA GLU A 601 6.28 -10.52 6.44
C GLU A 601 5.24 -10.57 7.57
N THR A 602 5.09 -11.74 8.20
CA THR A 602 4.14 -12.00 9.26
C THR A 602 4.78 -11.85 10.63
N VAL A 603 4.14 -11.10 11.51
CA VAL A 603 4.37 -11.16 12.95
C VAL A 603 3.30 -12.07 13.55
N ARG A 604 3.73 -13.13 14.23
CA ARG A 604 2.84 -14.06 14.92
C ARG A 604 2.61 -13.54 16.34
N SER A 605 1.57 -12.71 16.53
CA SER A 605 1.34 -11.97 17.78
C SER A 605 0.96 -12.85 18.97
N CYS A 606 0.40 -14.04 18.72
CA CYS A 606 0.11 -15.01 19.77
C CYS A 606 1.39 -15.77 20.16
N THR A 607 2.04 -15.34 21.24
CA THR A 607 3.27 -15.96 21.77
C THR A 607 3.03 -16.61 23.12
N SER A 608 3.93 -17.50 23.54
CA SER A 608 3.89 -18.10 24.89
C SER A 608 3.86 -17.03 25.99
N GLU A 609 4.66 -15.97 25.85
CA GLU A 609 4.73 -14.84 26.77
C GLU A 609 3.38 -14.08 26.84
N SER A 610 2.72 -13.86 25.70
CA SER A 610 1.38 -13.27 25.68
C SER A 610 0.35 -14.18 26.35
N CYS A 611 0.39 -15.50 26.10
CA CYS A 611 -0.55 -16.45 26.68
C CYS A 611 -0.37 -16.58 28.19
N GLU A 612 0.87 -16.59 28.67
CA GLU A 612 1.21 -16.60 30.09
C GLU A 612 0.70 -15.34 30.79
N PHE A 613 0.96 -14.16 30.20
CA PHE A 613 0.43 -12.90 30.72
C PHE A 613 -1.10 -12.92 30.81
N LEU A 614 -1.80 -13.30 29.73
CA LEU A 614 -3.26 -13.30 29.66
C LEU A 614 -3.87 -14.24 30.70
N ARG A 615 -3.31 -15.45 30.87
CA ARG A 615 -3.76 -16.40 31.90
C ARG A 615 -3.55 -15.84 33.30
N ALA A 616 -2.38 -15.28 33.59
CA ALA A 616 -2.10 -14.69 34.90
C ALA A 616 -3.07 -13.54 35.21
N PHE A 617 -3.32 -12.68 34.22
CA PHE A 617 -4.21 -11.53 34.37
C PHE A 617 -5.68 -11.94 34.61
N GLU A 618 -6.20 -12.89 33.83
CA GLU A 618 -7.60 -13.34 33.96
C GLU A 618 -7.83 -14.21 35.20
N ASN A 619 -6.79 -14.91 35.69
CA ASN A 619 -6.87 -15.70 36.93
C ASN A 619 -6.74 -14.85 38.20
N GLY A 620 -6.49 -13.54 38.08
CA GLY A 620 -6.35 -12.65 39.23
C GLY A 620 -5.05 -12.83 40.01
N GLU A 621 -3.95 -13.17 39.32
CA GLU A 621 -2.61 -13.18 39.90
C GLU A 621 -2.18 -11.79 40.42
N ASP A 622 -1.13 -11.76 41.22
CA ASP A 622 -0.59 -10.51 41.76
C ASP A 622 -0.30 -9.46 40.66
N VAL A 623 -0.57 -8.20 40.97
CA VAL A 623 -0.50 -7.08 40.01
C VAL A 623 0.92 -6.88 39.48
N GLU A 624 1.95 -7.04 40.32
CA GLU A 624 3.35 -6.90 39.87
C GLU A 624 3.79 -8.08 39.00
N VAL A 625 3.27 -9.29 39.28
CA VAL A 625 3.47 -10.45 38.41
C VAL A 625 2.84 -10.20 37.03
N CYS A 626 1.59 -9.73 36.98
CA CYS A 626 0.90 -9.38 35.74
C CYS A 626 1.64 -8.29 34.96
N ARG A 627 2.13 -7.24 35.63
CA ARG A 627 2.93 -6.17 35.00
C ARG A 627 4.22 -6.70 34.39
N ARG A 628 4.93 -7.58 35.10
CA ARG A 628 6.17 -8.20 34.60
C ARG A 628 5.90 -9.03 33.35
N PHE A 629 4.87 -9.87 33.37
CA PHE A 629 4.50 -10.69 32.21
C PHE A 629 4.00 -9.83 31.04
N CYS A 630 3.20 -8.78 31.30
CA CYS A 630 2.77 -7.83 30.27
C CYS A 630 3.95 -7.17 29.55
N ARG A 631 4.97 -6.72 30.31
CA ARG A 631 6.20 -6.16 29.73
C ARG A 631 6.97 -7.18 28.91
N SER A 632 7.13 -8.40 29.42
CA SER A 632 7.81 -9.48 28.70
C SER A 632 7.10 -9.81 27.38
N ALA A 633 5.77 -9.93 27.40
CA ALA A 633 4.97 -10.16 26.21
C ALA A 633 5.10 -9.01 25.19
N SER A 634 5.07 -7.76 25.66
CA SER A 634 5.25 -6.59 24.78
C SER A 634 6.66 -6.52 24.19
N GLU A 635 7.70 -6.87 24.94
CA GLU A 635 9.08 -6.91 24.46
C GLU A 635 9.28 -8.02 23.43
N LYS A 636 8.69 -9.20 23.67
CA LYS A 636 8.68 -10.31 22.71
C LYS A 636 8.02 -9.89 21.40
N HIS A 637 6.84 -9.28 21.45
CA HIS A 637 6.14 -8.78 20.27
C HIS A 637 7.03 -7.81 19.46
N GLN A 638 7.65 -6.84 20.14
CA GLN A 638 8.57 -5.90 19.48
C GLN A 638 9.81 -6.56 18.88
N GLN A 639 10.34 -7.61 19.53
CA GLN A 639 11.43 -8.41 18.97
C GLN A 639 10.98 -9.11 17.67
N LEU A 640 9.80 -9.74 17.67
CA LEU A 640 9.24 -10.40 16.49
C LEU A 640 9.00 -9.41 15.35
N TYR A 641 8.48 -8.22 15.64
CA TYR A 641 8.28 -7.17 14.65
C TYR A 641 9.61 -6.73 14.00
N ARG A 642 10.66 -6.54 14.80
CA ARG A 642 12.01 -6.22 14.28
C ARG A 642 12.56 -7.34 13.41
N LEU A 643 12.40 -8.60 13.82
CA LEU A 643 12.82 -9.77 13.03
C LEU A 643 12.05 -9.86 11.70
N ALA A 644 10.74 -9.61 11.70
CA ALA A 644 9.94 -9.59 10.48
C ALA A 644 10.41 -8.46 9.53
N MET A 645 10.58 -7.25 10.05
CA MET A 645 11.06 -6.10 9.26
C MET A 645 12.45 -6.33 8.63
N THR A 646 13.35 -7.06 9.29
CA THR A 646 14.69 -7.40 8.75
C THR A 646 14.72 -8.62 7.83
N GLY A 647 13.56 -9.16 7.44
CA GLY A 647 13.50 -10.35 6.59
C GLY A 647 13.92 -11.63 7.31
N ALA A 648 13.92 -11.62 8.64
CA ALA A 648 14.13 -12.78 9.49
C ALA A 648 12.79 -13.28 10.07
N GLY A 649 11.70 -13.24 9.31
CA GLY A 649 10.43 -13.84 9.72
C GLY A 649 10.39 -15.36 9.57
N ILE A 650 9.19 -15.92 9.74
CA ILE A 650 8.92 -17.36 9.64
C ILE A 650 8.22 -17.66 8.31
N ASP A 651 7.12 -16.96 8.08
CA ASP A 651 6.08 -17.37 7.15
C ASP A 651 6.47 -17.24 5.67
N ARG A 652 7.07 -16.12 5.25
CA ARG A 652 7.50 -15.98 3.84
C ARG A 652 8.59 -16.98 3.46
N HIS A 653 9.46 -17.33 4.41
CA HIS A 653 10.50 -18.32 4.18
C HIS A 653 9.89 -19.73 4.00
N LEU A 654 9.04 -20.19 4.93
CA LEU A 654 8.36 -21.48 4.80
C LEU A 654 7.47 -21.56 3.55
N PHE A 655 6.81 -20.46 3.19
CA PHE A 655 6.03 -20.34 1.94
C PHE A 655 6.90 -20.56 0.70
N CYS A 656 8.06 -19.92 0.62
CA CYS A 656 8.96 -20.11 -0.52
C CYS A 656 9.53 -21.53 -0.58
N LEU A 657 9.86 -22.14 0.57
CA LEU A 657 10.28 -23.54 0.62
C LEU A 657 9.16 -24.48 0.13
N TYR A 658 7.91 -24.19 0.48
CA TYR A 658 6.75 -24.93 -0.01
C TYR A 658 6.60 -24.83 -1.52
N ILE A 659 6.73 -23.64 -2.11
CA ILE A 659 6.70 -23.48 -3.56
C ILE A 659 7.80 -24.31 -4.24
N VAL A 660 9.03 -24.25 -3.72
CA VAL A 660 10.13 -25.07 -4.24
C VAL A 660 9.79 -26.56 -4.14
N SER A 661 9.20 -27.02 -3.03
CA SER A 661 8.80 -28.43 -2.88
C SER A 661 7.78 -28.86 -3.94
N LYS A 662 6.84 -27.97 -4.29
CA LYS A 662 5.86 -28.22 -5.35
C LYS A 662 6.49 -28.24 -6.74
N TYR A 663 7.43 -27.35 -7.05
CA TYR A 663 8.19 -27.42 -8.31
C TYR A 663 9.00 -28.71 -8.45
N LEU A 664 9.50 -29.27 -7.35
CA LEU A 664 10.22 -30.53 -7.35
C LEU A 664 9.29 -31.77 -7.32
N GLY A 665 7.97 -31.59 -7.22
CA GLY A 665 7.02 -32.69 -7.07
C GLY A 665 7.17 -33.48 -5.76
N ILE A 666 7.71 -32.85 -4.71
CA ILE A 666 7.98 -33.49 -3.42
C ILE A 666 6.93 -33.03 -2.41
N GLU A 667 6.30 -33.98 -1.72
CA GLU A 667 5.42 -33.68 -0.59
C GLU A 667 6.20 -33.67 0.72
N SER A 668 5.90 -32.68 1.58
CA SER A 668 6.49 -32.55 2.90
C SER A 668 5.38 -32.59 3.96
N PRO A 669 5.37 -33.59 4.85
CA PRO A 669 4.41 -33.63 5.96
C PRO A 669 4.52 -32.40 6.86
N PHE A 670 5.74 -31.94 7.14
CA PHE A 670 5.98 -30.73 7.92
C PHE A 670 5.37 -29.48 7.25
N LEU A 671 5.64 -29.23 5.97
CA LEU A 671 5.08 -28.05 5.31
C LEU A 671 3.56 -28.14 5.17
N LYS A 672 2.99 -29.34 4.99
CA LYS A 672 1.53 -29.54 5.02
C LYS A 672 0.92 -29.16 6.37
N GLU A 673 1.59 -29.51 7.47
CA GLU A 673 1.19 -29.11 8.82
C GLU A 673 1.22 -27.59 9.00
N VAL A 674 2.31 -26.93 8.57
CA VAL A 674 2.50 -25.47 8.72
C VAL A 674 1.34 -24.66 8.16
N PHE A 675 0.78 -25.09 7.02
CA PHE A 675 -0.30 -24.36 6.32
C PHE A 675 -1.71 -24.89 6.62
N SER A 676 -1.86 -25.79 7.61
CA SER A 676 -3.15 -26.36 7.97
C SER A 676 -3.98 -25.49 8.93
N GLU A 677 -3.32 -24.66 9.75
CA GLU A 677 -3.98 -23.86 10.78
C GLU A 677 -4.45 -22.50 10.20
N PRO A 678 -5.74 -22.13 10.34
CA PRO A 678 -6.25 -20.87 9.83
C PRO A 678 -5.83 -19.67 10.70
N TRP A 679 -5.65 -18.52 10.04
CA TRP A 679 -5.39 -17.23 10.70
C TRP A 679 -6.70 -16.63 11.25
N ARG A 680 -7.16 -17.15 12.39
CA ARG A 680 -8.43 -16.73 13.01
C ARG A 680 -8.44 -15.29 13.49
N LEU A 681 -7.28 -14.67 13.70
CA LEU A 681 -7.19 -13.24 13.95
C LEU A 681 -6.19 -12.64 12.96
N SER A 682 -6.70 -11.91 11.98
CA SER A 682 -5.88 -11.22 10.98
C SER A 682 -5.89 -9.73 11.25
N THR A 683 -4.70 -9.15 11.42
CA THR A 683 -4.54 -7.79 11.90
C THR A 683 -3.58 -6.98 11.03
N SER A 684 -3.85 -5.67 10.92
CA SER A 684 -2.92 -4.75 10.28
C SER A 684 -2.99 -3.36 10.89
N GLN A 685 -1.83 -2.77 11.15
CA GLN A 685 -1.73 -1.35 11.40
C GLN A 685 -1.65 -0.57 10.08
N THR A 686 -2.50 0.43 9.90
CA THR A 686 -2.36 1.40 8.80
C THR A 686 -1.82 2.72 9.35
N PRO A 687 -0.51 2.99 9.25
CA PRO A 687 0.09 4.20 9.80
C PRO A 687 -0.27 5.42 8.95
N VAL A 688 -0.74 6.49 9.61
CA VAL A 688 -0.95 7.80 8.97
C VAL A 688 0.42 8.43 8.68
N GLN A 689 0.70 8.74 7.43
CA GLN A 689 2.02 9.16 6.94
C GLN A 689 2.17 10.67 6.74
N HIS A 690 1.07 11.40 6.50
CA HIS A 690 1.06 12.84 6.20
C HIS A 690 0.26 13.65 7.21
N LEU A 691 0.42 13.37 8.50
CA LEU A 691 -0.27 14.12 9.56
C LEU A 691 0.02 15.63 9.46
N GLU A 692 1.20 16.04 8.96
CA GLU A 692 1.56 17.45 8.79
C GLU A 692 0.72 18.20 7.73
N MET A 693 -0.03 17.49 6.88
CA MET A 693 -0.91 18.12 5.88
C MET A 693 -2.29 18.46 6.46
N PHE A 694 -2.60 17.99 7.67
CA PHE A 694 -3.88 18.19 8.33
C PHE A 694 -3.72 19.17 9.48
N ASP A 695 -4.67 20.08 9.63
CA ASP A 695 -4.73 21.02 10.75
C ASP A 695 -5.80 20.58 11.75
N PHE A 696 -5.47 19.55 12.54
CA PHE A 696 -6.38 19.02 13.57
C PHE A 696 -6.59 19.97 14.75
N VAL A 697 -5.79 21.04 14.87
CA VAL A 697 -5.92 22.03 15.94
C VAL A 697 -7.09 22.96 15.62
N ASN A 698 -7.11 23.51 14.41
CA ASN A 698 -8.17 24.43 14.00
C ASN A 698 -9.41 23.70 13.44
N TYR A 699 -9.25 22.47 12.93
CA TYR A 699 -10.31 21.69 12.28
C TYR A 699 -10.37 20.24 12.81
N PRO A 700 -10.69 20.03 14.11
CA PRO A 700 -10.71 18.71 14.74
C PRO A 700 -11.73 17.73 14.15
N GLU A 701 -12.75 18.22 13.44
CA GLU A 701 -13.78 17.43 12.76
C GLU A 701 -13.25 16.69 11.51
N TYR A 702 -12.13 17.14 10.93
CA TYR A 702 -11.48 16.53 9.76
C TYR A 702 -10.59 15.35 10.13
N LEU A 703 -11.10 14.49 11.02
CA LEU A 703 -10.41 13.28 11.47
C LEU A 703 -10.57 12.16 10.44
N ILE A 704 -9.44 11.62 9.96
CA ILE A 704 -9.41 10.50 9.01
C ILE A 704 -9.82 9.21 9.74
N CYS A 705 -10.69 8.39 9.16
CA CYS A 705 -11.13 7.15 9.81
C CYS A 705 -10.22 5.93 9.54
N GLY A 706 -9.34 5.99 8.53
CA GLY A 706 -8.51 4.85 8.14
C GLY A 706 -9.22 3.94 7.14
N GLY A 707 -9.06 2.63 7.28
CA GLY A 707 -9.59 1.64 6.34
C GLY A 707 -9.52 0.23 6.89
N GLY A 708 -10.23 -0.70 6.24
CA GLY A 708 -10.37 -2.09 6.70
C GLY A 708 -10.48 -3.10 5.56
N PHE A 709 -10.67 -4.37 5.94
CA PHE A 709 -10.76 -5.53 5.05
C PHE A 709 -11.68 -6.59 5.68
N GLY A 710 -12.15 -7.57 4.89
CA GLY A 710 -12.95 -8.70 5.38
C GLY A 710 -12.13 -9.74 6.17
N PRO A 711 -12.76 -10.66 6.90
CA PRO A 711 -12.03 -11.71 7.62
C PRO A 711 -11.37 -12.70 6.64
N VAL A 712 -10.19 -13.23 6.99
CA VAL A 712 -9.45 -14.20 6.15
C VAL A 712 -9.77 -15.66 6.47
N ALA A 713 -10.48 -15.90 7.58
CA ALA A 713 -10.95 -17.21 8.02
C ALA A 713 -12.44 -17.10 8.34
N ASP A 714 -13.22 -18.11 7.97
CA ASP A 714 -14.67 -18.10 8.17
C ASP A 714 -15.07 -18.07 9.65
N ASP A 715 -14.23 -18.63 10.52
CA ASP A 715 -14.40 -18.68 11.97
C ASP A 715 -13.57 -17.63 12.74
N GLY A 716 -13.10 -16.59 12.03
CA GLY A 716 -12.16 -15.59 12.55
C GLY A 716 -12.60 -14.13 12.37
N TYR A 717 -11.66 -13.23 12.70
CA TYR A 717 -11.82 -11.79 12.64
C TYR A 717 -10.76 -11.13 11.76
N GLY A 718 -11.15 -10.09 11.02
CA GLY A 718 -10.26 -9.09 10.43
C GLY A 718 -10.24 -7.84 11.28
N VAL A 719 -9.06 -7.32 11.64
CA VAL A 719 -8.91 -6.10 12.45
C VAL A 719 -7.88 -5.16 11.85
N SER A 720 -8.33 -4.02 11.34
CA SER A 720 -7.45 -2.91 10.98
C SER A 720 -7.51 -1.83 12.04
N TYR A 721 -6.36 -1.22 12.36
CA TYR A 721 -6.31 -0.10 13.28
C TYR A 721 -5.33 1.00 12.87
N SER A 722 -5.67 2.24 13.23
CA SER A 722 -4.84 3.41 12.99
C SER A 722 -4.74 4.30 14.23
N LEU A 723 -3.52 4.75 14.52
CA LEU A 723 -3.21 5.70 15.60
C LEU A 723 -3.25 7.13 15.03
N ILE A 724 -4.18 7.95 15.51
CA ILE A 724 -4.38 9.32 15.01
C ILE A 724 -4.07 10.31 16.13
N GLY A 725 -3.20 11.28 15.84
CA GLY A 725 -2.72 12.22 16.87
C GLY A 725 -2.04 11.47 18.02
N GLU A 726 -2.17 11.98 19.25
CA GLU A 726 -1.69 11.32 20.47
C GLU A 726 -2.80 10.58 21.24
N ASP A 727 -4.07 10.84 20.94
CA ASP A 727 -5.19 10.51 21.84
C ASP A 727 -6.28 9.63 21.21
N ILE A 728 -6.20 9.31 19.90
CA ILE A 728 -7.26 8.56 19.21
C ILE A 728 -6.71 7.29 18.56
N ILE A 729 -7.47 6.20 18.71
CA ILE A 729 -7.26 4.93 18.02
C ILE A 729 -8.54 4.59 17.25
N THR A 730 -8.43 4.25 15.98
CA THR A 730 -9.57 3.79 15.16
C THR A 730 -9.44 2.31 14.91
N PHE A 731 -10.58 1.60 14.95
CA PHE A 731 -10.66 0.17 14.70
C PHE A 731 -11.71 -0.12 13.63
N HIS A 732 -11.38 -1.04 12.73
CA HIS A 732 -12.28 -1.66 11.78
C HIS A 732 -12.24 -3.17 12.03
N VAL A 733 -13.31 -3.71 12.60
CA VAL A 733 -13.47 -5.13 12.90
C VAL A 733 -14.43 -5.75 11.88
N SER A 734 -14.09 -6.91 11.35
CA SER A 734 -14.95 -7.70 10.47
C SER A 734 -14.98 -9.17 10.87
N SER A 735 -16.12 -9.82 10.63
CA SER A 735 -16.35 -11.25 10.85
C SER A 735 -17.41 -11.77 9.87
N LYS A 736 -17.82 -13.05 10.00
CA LYS A 736 -18.90 -13.63 9.19
C LYS A 736 -20.11 -13.99 10.04
N HIS A 737 -21.29 -13.60 9.61
CA HIS A 737 -22.57 -13.94 10.24
C HIS A 737 -22.81 -15.46 10.26
N SER A 738 -22.29 -16.19 9.28
CA SER A 738 -22.35 -17.66 9.21
C SER A 738 -21.67 -18.36 10.38
N CYS A 739 -20.75 -17.69 11.08
CA CYS A 739 -20.06 -18.25 12.24
C CYS A 739 -20.72 -17.76 13.54
N PRO A 740 -21.45 -18.61 14.27
CA PRO A 740 -22.11 -18.20 15.52
C PRO A 740 -21.13 -17.88 16.67
N GLN A 741 -19.84 -18.15 16.47
CA GLN A 741 -18.78 -17.87 17.43
C GLN A 741 -18.09 -16.53 17.19
N THR A 742 -18.42 -15.81 16.11
CA THR A 742 -17.86 -14.48 15.83
C THR A 742 -18.96 -13.41 15.82
N ASP A 743 -18.66 -12.24 16.37
CA ASP A 743 -19.55 -11.08 16.39
C ASP A 743 -18.67 -9.82 16.46
N SER A 744 -18.72 -8.98 15.42
CA SER A 744 -17.81 -7.83 15.31
C SER A 744 -18.08 -6.79 16.40
N HIS A 745 -19.33 -6.60 16.81
CA HIS A 745 -19.71 -5.66 17.87
C HIS A 745 -19.29 -6.16 19.25
N LYS A 746 -19.54 -7.43 19.55
CA LYS A 746 -19.12 -8.08 20.81
C LYS A 746 -17.60 -8.03 20.93
N PHE A 747 -16.88 -8.35 19.85
CA PHE A 747 -15.44 -8.29 19.84
C PHE A 747 -14.91 -6.86 20.02
N GLY A 748 -15.51 -5.86 19.35
CA GLY A 748 -15.16 -4.45 19.55
C GLY A 748 -15.36 -3.96 20.99
N LYS A 749 -16.43 -4.39 21.67
CA LYS A 749 -16.63 -4.13 23.10
C LYS A 749 -15.51 -4.75 23.96
N GLN A 750 -15.08 -5.97 23.63
CA GLN A 750 -13.95 -6.61 24.31
C GLN A 750 -12.62 -5.89 24.04
N ILE A 751 -12.40 -5.36 22.83
CA ILE A 751 -11.22 -4.54 22.51
C ILE A 751 -11.21 -3.28 23.39
N ARG A 752 -12.32 -2.54 23.47
CA ARG A 752 -12.42 -1.34 24.31
C ARG A 752 -12.10 -1.65 25.77
N LYS A 753 -12.68 -2.74 26.30
CA LYS A 753 -12.45 -3.19 27.68
C LYS A 753 -10.97 -3.58 27.89
N ALA A 754 -10.40 -4.37 26.98
CA ALA A 754 -9.01 -4.80 27.06
C ALA A 754 -8.02 -3.62 27.05
N LEU A 755 -8.26 -2.61 26.21
CA LEU A 755 -7.45 -1.39 26.18
C LEU A 755 -7.46 -0.67 27.55
N GLY A 756 -8.65 -0.47 28.13
CA GLY A 756 -8.80 0.16 29.45
C GLY A 756 -8.11 -0.63 30.56
N ASP A 757 -8.37 -1.93 30.62
CA ASP A 757 -7.82 -2.84 31.64
C ASP A 757 -6.29 -2.88 31.60
N LEU A 758 -5.69 -2.95 30.40
CA LEU A 758 -4.23 -2.94 30.23
C LEU A 758 -3.61 -1.60 30.66
N LEU A 759 -4.26 -0.48 30.34
CA LEU A 759 -3.74 0.82 30.76
C LEU A 759 -3.83 0.98 32.28
N GLN A 760 -4.94 0.54 32.90
CA GLN A 760 -5.12 0.55 34.34
C GLN A 760 -4.06 -0.30 35.05
N LEU A 761 -3.82 -1.52 34.57
CA LEU A 761 -2.78 -2.42 35.07
C LEU A 761 -1.41 -1.70 35.11
N MET A 762 -1.06 -1.01 34.03
CA MET A 762 0.26 -0.40 33.85
C MET A 762 0.44 0.98 34.53
N THR A 763 -0.64 1.65 34.94
CA THR A 763 -0.59 3.03 35.47
C THR A 763 -0.51 3.11 37.00
N ASN A 764 -1.01 2.11 37.74
CA ASN A 764 -1.34 2.20 39.17
C ASN A 764 -0.19 2.38 40.21
N ASN A 765 1.00 2.90 39.86
CA ASN A 765 2.11 3.12 40.80
C ASN A 765 2.51 4.58 41.08
N GLN A 766 1.80 5.60 40.60
CA GLN A 766 2.13 6.98 41.03
C GLN A 766 1.52 7.40 42.36
N LYS A 767 0.51 6.70 42.91
CA LYS A 767 -0.13 7.06 44.19
C LYS A 767 0.43 6.32 45.41
N GLU A 768 1.06 5.16 45.24
CA GLU A 768 1.60 4.39 46.36
C GLU A 768 3.04 4.79 46.72
N ALA A 769 3.88 5.13 45.74
CA ALA A 769 5.23 5.64 45.98
C ALA A 769 5.23 6.99 46.74
N SER A 770 4.25 7.87 46.46
CA SER A 770 4.10 9.15 47.17
C SER A 770 3.58 9.02 48.60
N ARG A 771 2.89 7.92 48.94
CA ARG A 771 2.40 7.66 50.30
C ARG A 771 3.46 6.99 51.18
N SER A 772 4.35 6.18 50.60
CA SER A 772 5.49 5.61 51.32
C SER A 772 6.56 6.65 51.68
N GLU A 773 6.74 7.70 50.85
CA GLU A 773 7.70 8.78 51.15
C GLU A 773 7.18 9.78 52.20
N GLN A 774 5.87 9.93 52.38
CA GLN A 774 5.30 10.81 53.42
C GLN A 774 5.31 10.19 54.83
N ASN A 775 5.46 8.87 54.97
CA ASN A 775 5.47 8.19 56.28
C ASN A 775 6.88 7.98 56.87
N HIS A 776 7.93 8.48 56.21
CA HIS A 776 9.31 8.48 56.74
C HIS A 776 9.90 9.90 56.75
N SER A 777 9.35 10.75 57.63
CA SER A 777 10.00 11.99 58.06
C SER A 777 10.48 11.84 59.51
N PRO A 778 11.78 11.93 59.81
CA PRO A 778 12.28 11.95 61.19
C PRO A 778 12.00 13.33 61.84
N LYS A 779 11.61 13.32 63.13
CA LYS A 779 11.44 14.51 63.97
C LYS A 779 12.71 15.39 63.96
N PRO A 780 12.59 16.73 63.90
CA PRO A 780 13.76 17.61 63.90
C PRO A 780 14.35 17.76 65.31
N GLN A 781 15.65 17.45 65.43
CA GLN A 781 16.48 17.81 66.59
C GLN A 781 16.91 19.28 66.53
N SER A 782 16.88 19.93 67.70
CA SER A 782 17.23 21.32 67.94
C SER A 782 18.72 21.61 67.67
N LYS A 783 18.98 22.70 66.94
CA LYS A 783 20.30 23.35 66.89
C LYS A 783 20.62 24.01 68.23
N LYS A 784 21.78 23.72 68.79
CA LYS A 784 22.54 24.60 69.70
C LYS A 784 23.85 24.98 69.00
N GLU A 785 24.20 26.25 69.19
CA GLU A 785 25.43 26.97 68.80
C GLU A 785 26.68 26.15 69.16
N LEU A 786 27.75 26.12 68.36
CA LEU A 786 28.65 27.20 67.96
C LEU A 786 29.44 26.78 66.71
#